data_AF-A0A7Y3K5J2-F1
#
_entry.id   AF-A0A7Y3K5J2-F1
#
_cell.length_a   1.000
_cell.length_b   1.000
_cell.length_c   1.000
_cell.angle_alpha   90.00
_cell.angle_beta   90.00
_cell.angle_gamma   90.00
#
_symmetry.space_group_name_H-M   'P 1'
#
loop_
_entity.id
_entity.type
_entity.pdbx_description
1 polymer ?
#
loop_
_entity_poly.entity_id
_entity_poly.type
_entity_poly.pdbx_seq_one_letter_code
_entity_poly.pdbx_strand_id
1 'polypeptide(L)'
;MPTHFGDHTLAVALAVVAVWLGRAHSLVAATPVPAHTAPILMLDDQGTAANMVGYSYGSEVFRQAVILAAHNGLGLVVRDQGAGEAVNPTGLAGARLLHLQEKNVPAGHYLSLRLEIVTRGKRTTIWHDRVVYGALAQWKQVPFLTARAAALIGSIRQALLAAHFPDLLAKAPPPVIATRIVRQLRVMHFVTQWSALRAIDRRLHGHRISAQALSLLARGYANLALLTDQLFTGYREVYKARAMLYTAMLAARFPHDGQVPWTQAYVDALIGLPLEAQKAMERGRRLDHGGAASRPWVKVIAAYTRYRSMTLAKIAAGTGPSAGLAAVLAAMTLNWEDVNVRQQILTQALVHSDRNSLCLVELLQNHMGVDAGDLINGRTNAMLEYALARRLSTLPHLPPQIGKIISNLALLKPGHQTYNLPEQLHGLIAALMEAGNPKTDRLYPSWQALGAIAESTAVFNCERRLEFMRFRWGWDPRDVRPVLSRDIQPLVGHDPWWPLLKCFGVGRSTAADRAKLVAWMAALKVLNPTVAVLSCRPVIWNVKNPATGQYIDAGLSMQALNDQSVLADEMAQQINHWPTAWYSEVVDTLKLTPLEPAAISIAIDLFPQLYQQYRQVWTQAAPHSLPIMSALAWGYYNSSNAQVRALAKPCLAQLVKTHPETWMLSSLAGIYRQEKKNKKYVATMLQLIHTASDSVAAANEAATLASFLMRRGHYHQAERIVVPTAQTQAAAPMMAAARCYAALGDWKRGETWIRNESWHYSSDNCCLWYFWCAMEQHGNIAAARAFAARSLPRLNVSNLVTGAAFEALTGHPRRAIKGYLATVRFGELYPQLHLLQAAMLADSIGDHALRDRLIARAATWKNAPSAAYTRLAALFQKALKLHQPLDLKAVDKLENRSGRIWHPWMCFTVGEFLKFNGDRKDAIRYFRYAAEHYSFYNTSHVQAVIALHRMGIPFNPNVAVSVTKTGQVGHVKPK
;
A
#
# COMPACT_ATOMS: atom_id res chain seq x y z
N MET A 1 29.95 47.62 -60.85
CA MET A 1 30.92 46.67 -60.26
C MET A 1 31.43 47.26 -58.97
N PRO A 2 31.06 46.71 -57.81
CA PRO A 2 32.10 46.14 -56.94
C PRO A 2 31.67 44.96 -56.01
N THR A 3 32.68 44.19 -55.59
CA THR A 3 32.94 43.53 -54.27
C THR A 3 31.86 42.73 -53.51
N HIS A 4 32.05 41.41 -53.43
CA HIS A 4 31.58 40.57 -52.32
C HIS A 4 32.60 39.45 -52.03
N PHE A 5 33.34 39.55 -50.92
CA PHE A 5 33.91 38.43 -50.15
C PHE A 5 34.42 39.02 -48.81
N GLY A 6 33.81 38.66 -47.67
CA GLY A 6 34.25 39.22 -46.39
C GLY A 6 33.67 38.64 -45.08
N ASP A 7 32.45 38.11 -45.04
CA ASP A 7 31.78 37.94 -43.72
C ASP A 7 31.72 36.52 -43.14
N HIS A 8 31.96 35.46 -43.94
CA HIS A 8 31.78 34.09 -43.43
C HIS A 8 32.96 33.57 -42.60
N THR A 9 34.18 34.06 -42.82
CA THR A 9 35.38 33.55 -42.14
C THR A 9 35.51 34.09 -40.71
N LEU A 10 35.05 35.33 -40.46
CA LEU A 10 35.10 35.96 -39.15
C LEU A 10 34.09 35.35 -38.18
N ALA A 11 32.89 35.00 -38.66
CA ALA A 11 31.87 34.34 -37.85
C ALA A 11 32.27 32.93 -37.38
N VAL A 12 32.96 32.17 -38.24
CA VAL A 12 33.47 30.84 -37.89
C VAL A 12 34.66 30.96 -36.92
N ALA A 13 35.55 31.92 -37.11
CA ALA A 13 36.65 32.17 -36.17
C ALA A 13 36.15 32.57 -34.77
N LEU A 14 35.14 33.45 -34.69
CA LEU A 14 34.52 33.86 -33.41
C LEU A 14 33.77 32.71 -32.74
N ALA A 15 33.10 31.83 -33.49
CA ALA A 15 32.45 30.64 -32.95
C ALA A 15 33.48 29.63 -32.40
N VAL A 16 34.61 29.43 -33.09
CA VAL A 16 35.70 28.55 -32.63
C VAL A 16 36.39 29.13 -31.40
N VAL A 17 36.64 30.45 -31.36
CA VAL A 17 37.21 31.13 -30.19
C VAL A 17 36.24 31.12 -29.00
N ALA A 18 34.93 31.27 -29.20
CA ALA A 18 33.93 31.15 -28.13
C ALA A 18 33.83 29.70 -27.60
N VAL A 19 33.96 28.69 -28.45
CA VAL A 19 34.04 27.28 -28.04
C VAL A 19 35.35 26.98 -27.30
N TRP A 20 36.46 27.57 -27.73
CA TRP A 20 37.76 27.45 -27.06
C TRP A 20 37.80 28.19 -25.72
N LEU A 21 37.24 29.40 -25.62
CA LEU A 21 37.14 30.15 -24.37
C LEU A 21 36.13 29.50 -23.41
N GLY A 22 35.04 28.91 -23.92
CA GLY A 22 34.11 28.09 -23.14
C GLY A 22 34.75 26.79 -22.61
N ARG A 23 35.68 26.19 -23.35
CA ARG A 23 36.50 25.06 -22.89
C ARG A 23 37.63 25.49 -21.94
N ALA A 24 38.24 26.65 -22.15
CA ALA A 24 39.29 27.18 -21.28
C ALA A 24 38.75 27.60 -19.90
N HIS A 25 37.53 28.18 -19.82
CA HIS A 25 36.87 28.46 -18.54
C HIS A 25 36.30 27.23 -17.83
N SER A 26 36.17 26.09 -18.52
CA SER A 26 35.87 24.80 -17.89
C SER A 26 37.13 23.98 -17.54
N LEU A 27 38.31 24.49 -17.89
CA LEU A 27 39.63 23.87 -17.63
C LEU A 27 40.45 24.56 -16.53
N VAL A 28 39.89 25.53 -15.79
CA VAL A 28 40.45 25.89 -14.48
C VAL A 28 40.09 24.76 -13.50
N ALA A 29 40.80 23.65 -13.66
CA ALA A 29 40.85 22.58 -12.69
C ALA A 29 41.38 23.20 -11.40
N ALA A 30 40.53 23.25 -10.36
CA ALA A 30 41.04 23.29 -9.01
C ALA A 30 42.08 22.17 -8.91
N THR A 31 43.32 22.54 -8.58
CA THR A 31 44.39 21.62 -8.26
C THR A 31 43.84 20.51 -7.37
N PRO A 32 44.11 19.22 -7.65
CA PRO A 32 43.70 18.16 -6.76
C PRO A 32 44.36 18.43 -5.41
N VAL A 33 43.56 18.81 -4.42
CA VAL A 33 43.98 18.83 -3.02
C VAL A 33 44.58 17.45 -2.74
N PRO A 34 45.76 17.33 -2.11
CA PRO A 34 46.34 16.03 -1.77
C PRO A 34 45.41 15.32 -0.77
N ALA A 35 44.42 14.60 -1.31
CA ALA A 35 43.28 14.03 -0.59
C ALA A 35 43.60 12.72 0.14
N HIS A 36 44.85 12.26 0.06
CA HIS A 36 45.21 10.92 0.53
C HIS A 36 45.29 10.78 2.06
N THR A 37 45.21 11.87 2.84
CA THR A 37 45.39 11.82 4.31
C THR A 37 44.19 12.30 5.15
N ALA A 38 43.13 12.85 4.55
CA ALA A 38 41.98 13.31 5.33
C ALA A 38 41.30 12.12 6.04
N PRO A 39 41.05 12.19 7.37
CA PRO A 39 40.41 11.11 8.09
C PRO A 39 38.97 10.91 7.62
N ILE A 40 38.55 9.65 7.62
CA ILE A 40 37.20 9.24 7.21
C ILE A 40 36.40 8.96 8.48
N LEU A 41 35.29 9.68 8.66
CA LEU A 41 34.36 9.44 9.73
C LEU A 41 33.24 8.54 9.22
N MET A 42 33.06 7.39 9.85
CA MET A 42 31.98 6.46 9.57
C MET A 42 30.98 6.52 10.71
N LEU A 43 29.70 6.69 10.42
CA LEU A 43 28.65 6.66 11.44
C LEU A 43 27.81 5.40 11.25
N ASP A 44 27.90 4.49 12.21
CA ASP A 44 27.07 3.29 12.20
C ASP A 44 25.62 3.60 12.58
N ASP A 45 24.77 2.63 12.24
CA ASP A 45 23.35 2.59 12.53
C ASP A 45 23.03 1.39 13.44
N GLN A 46 23.94 1.06 14.35
CA GLN A 46 23.71 0.02 15.34
C GLN A 46 22.70 0.49 16.39
N GLY A 47 21.43 0.69 15.99
CA GLY A 47 20.33 0.77 16.94
C GLY A 47 20.47 -0.37 17.96
N THR A 48 20.14 -0.10 19.22
CA THR A 48 20.16 -1.09 20.30
C THR A 48 19.18 -2.23 20.00
N ALA A 49 19.64 -3.18 19.18
CA ALA A 49 18.88 -4.19 18.46
C ALA A 49 18.15 -5.21 19.34
N ALA A 50 18.14 -5.03 20.66
CA ALA A 50 17.60 -6.00 21.60
C ALA A 50 16.31 -5.59 22.30
N ASN A 51 16.00 -4.29 22.52
CA ASN A 51 14.97 -3.95 23.52
C ASN A 51 14.11 -2.69 23.30
N MET A 52 14.17 -1.99 22.17
CA MET A 52 13.29 -0.82 21.96
C MET A 52 12.42 -0.94 20.71
N VAL A 53 11.12 -0.91 20.99
CA VAL A 53 10.06 -0.46 20.10
C VAL A 53 10.44 0.91 19.53
N GLY A 54 10.75 0.97 18.23
CA GLY A 54 10.82 2.19 17.43
C GLY A 54 12.20 2.83 17.29
N TYR A 55 12.81 2.70 16.09
CA TYR A 55 13.74 3.72 15.61
C TYR A 55 12.90 4.98 15.35
N SER A 56 13.09 6.03 16.14
CA SER A 56 12.27 7.24 15.99
C SER A 56 12.93 8.19 14.99
N TYR A 57 12.14 8.87 14.18
CA TYR A 57 12.61 9.97 13.34
C TYR A 57 13.49 10.97 14.11
N GLY A 58 13.21 11.20 15.41
CA GLY A 58 14.02 12.03 16.30
C GLY A 58 15.47 11.55 16.43
N SER A 59 15.68 10.25 16.53
CA SER A 59 17.00 9.61 16.60
C SER A 59 17.84 9.91 15.37
N GLU A 60 17.21 9.77 14.19
CA GLU A 60 17.83 10.03 12.90
C GLU A 60 18.25 11.50 12.77
N VAL A 61 17.43 12.44 13.27
CA VAL A 61 17.75 13.88 13.28
C VAL A 61 19.04 14.17 14.06
N PHE A 62 19.26 13.56 15.23
CA PHE A 62 20.53 13.75 15.96
C PHE A 62 21.71 13.06 15.27
N ARG A 63 21.49 11.88 14.69
CA ARG A 63 22.50 11.16 13.92
C ARG A 63 22.99 12.00 12.73
N GLN A 64 22.05 12.63 12.01
CA GLN A 64 22.39 13.54 10.92
C GLN A 64 23.06 14.84 11.41
N ALA A 65 22.75 15.33 12.61
CA ALA A 65 23.47 16.47 13.18
C ALA A 65 24.97 16.15 13.41
N VAL A 66 25.32 14.91 13.78
CA VAL A 66 26.71 14.44 13.86
C VAL A 66 27.38 14.46 12.49
N ILE A 67 26.70 13.95 11.46
CA ILE A 67 27.21 13.99 10.08
C ILE A 67 27.49 15.42 9.63
N LEU A 68 26.55 16.36 9.86
CA LEU A 68 26.73 17.76 9.47
C LEU A 68 27.82 18.47 10.30
N ALA A 69 27.97 18.14 11.58
CA ALA A 69 29.05 18.67 12.41
C ALA A 69 30.43 18.24 11.91
N ALA A 70 30.58 16.97 11.53
CA ALA A 70 31.82 16.44 10.96
C ALA A 70 32.08 17.00 9.55
N HIS A 71 31.10 16.91 8.67
CA HIS A 71 31.26 17.22 7.26
C HIS A 71 31.28 18.72 7.00
N ASN A 72 30.20 19.44 7.35
CA ASN A 72 30.08 20.87 7.11
C ASN A 72 30.74 21.73 8.21
N GLY A 73 31.02 21.14 9.37
CA GLY A 73 31.66 21.82 10.51
C GLY A 73 33.16 21.61 10.63
N LEU A 74 33.72 20.51 10.12
CA LEU A 74 35.16 20.23 10.14
C LEU A 74 35.74 19.87 8.76
N GLY A 75 34.94 19.82 7.70
CA GLY A 75 35.42 19.49 6.35
C GLY A 75 35.80 18.02 6.19
N LEU A 76 35.36 17.14 7.11
CA LEU A 76 35.71 15.73 7.09
C LEU A 76 34.98 14.96 5.98
N VAL A 77 35.61 13.88 5.53
CA VAL A 77 34.95 12.88 4.68
C VAL A 77 34.09 12.01 5.57
N VAL A 78 32.80 11.91 5.24
CA VAL A 78 31.83 11.16 6.05
C VAL A 78 31.26 9.97 5.26
N ARG A 79 30.85 8.94 6.00
CA ARG A 79 30.05 7.80 5.52
C ARG A 79 28.93 7.50 6.49
N ASP A 80 27.76 7.31 5.94
CA ASP A 80 26.52 7.15 6.67
C ASP A 80 25.87 5.79 6.36
N GLN A 81 25.88 4.89 7.34
CA GLN A 81 25.22 3.58 7.21
C GLN A 81 23.72 3.69 6.96
N GLY A 82 23.04 4.66 7.58
CA GLY A 82 21.61 4.88 7.36
C GLY A 82 21.30 5.39 5.95
N ALA A 83 22.28 5.94 5.22
CA ALA A 83 22.18 6.24 3.79
C ALA A 83 22.59 5.06 2.88
N GLY A 84 22.79 3.87 3.45
CA GLY A 84 23.20 2.65 2.73
C GLY A 84 24.69 2.56 2.42
N GLU A 85 25.53 3.39 3.04
CA GLU A 85 26.98 3.36 2.82
C GLU A 85 27.66 2.31 3.73
N ALA A 86 28.69 1.64 3.22
CA ALA A 86 29.44 0.66 3.99
C ALA A 86 30.29 1.37 5.07
N VAL A 87 30.10 0.94 6.32
CA VAL A 87 30.84 1.42 7.49
C VAL A 87 31.75 0.32 8.03
N ASN A 88 32.76 -0.06 7.24
CA ASN A 88 33.82 -0.95 7.71
C ASN A 88 35.16 -0.20 7.76
N PRO A 89 35.65 0.19 8.95
CA PRO A 89 36.92 0.89 9.07
C PRO A 89 38.13 -0.02 8.78
N THR A 90 37.95 -1.34 8.70
CA THR A 90 39.04 -2.30 8.50
C THR A 90 39.74 -2.05 7.17
N GLY A 91 41.06 -1.82 7.21
CA GLY A 91 41.86 -1.56 6.01
C GLY A 91 41.75 -0.14 5.44
N LEU A 92 41.17 0.80 6.18
CA LEU A 92 41.13 2.23 5.85
C LEU A 92 41.98 3.02 6.85
N ALA A 93 43.17 3.43 6.42
CA ALA A 93 44.06 4.25 7.25
C ALA A 93 43.36 5.55 7.67
N GLY A 94 43.34 5.84 8.98
CA GLY A 94 42.73 7.05 9.53
C GLY A 94 41.20 7.05 9.57
N ALA A 95 40.53 5.94 9.22
CA ALA A 95 39.08 5.83 9.40
C ALA A 95 38.72 5.64 10.87
N ARG A 96 37.71 6.38 11.35
CA ARG A 96 37.17 6.25 12.70
C ARG A 96 35.67 5.96 12.63
N LEU A 97 35.24 4.95 13.36
CA LEU A 97 33.84 4.59 13.49
C LEU A 97 33.24 5.32 14.69
N LEU A 98 32.15 6.04 14.46
CA LEU A 98 31.32 6.66 15.47
C LEU A 98 30.03 5.88 15.63
N HIS A 99 29.55 5.85 16.88
CA HIS A 99 28.29 5.27 17.27
C HIS A 99 27.50 6.30 18.09
N LEU A 100 26.26 6.59 17.71
CA LEU A 100 25.36 7.41 18.51
C LEU A 100 24.45 6.49 19.32
N GLN A 101 24.73 6.34 20.61
CA GLN A 101 23.85 5.64 21.53
C GLN A 101 22.72 6.58 21.97
N GLU A 102 21.49 6.16 21.72
CA GLU A 102 20.29 6.80 22.24
C GLU A 102 19.65 5.95 23.34
N LYS A 103 19.26 6.62 24.42
CA LYS A 103 18.39 6.03 25.45
C LYS A 103 17.22 6.97 25.68
N ASN A 104 16.04 6.52 25.27
CA ASN A 104 14.78 7.15 25.63
C ASN A 104 14.50 6.86 27.12
N VAL A 105 14.19 7.91 27.89
CA VAL A 105 13.84 7.81 29.30
C VAL A 105 12.42 8.34 29.49
N PRO A 106 11.38 7.49 29.33
CA PRO A 106 9.99 7.91 29.34
C PRO A 106 9.58 8.63 30.62
N ALA A 107 10.00 8.11 31.78
CA ALA A 107 9.68 8.69 33.09
C ALA A 107 10.27 10.10 33.30
N GLY A 108 11.32 10.46 32.54
CA GLY A 108 11.96 11.77 32.60
C GLY A 108 11.65 12.67 31.41
N HIS A 109 10.89 12.18 30.42
CA HIS A 109 10.61 12.89 29.15
C HIS A 109 11.87 13.46 28.47
N TYR A 110 12.97 12.68 28.46
CA TYR A 110 14.21 13.08 27.80
C TYR A 110 14.89 11.97 27.00
N LEU A 111 15.62 12.35 25.96
CA LEU A 111 16.53 11.51 25.20
C LEU A 111 17.94 11.73 25.72
N SER A 112 18.61 10.67 26.19
CA SER A 112 20.05 10.71 26.47
C SER A 112 20.80 10.32 25.20
N LEU A 113 21.67 11.21 24.73
CA LEU A 113 22.45 11.04 23.51
C LEU A 113 23.92 10.91 23.87
N ARG A 114 24.58 9.81 23.52
CA ARG A 114 26.02 9.63 23.69
C ARG A 114 26.67 9.34 22.36
N LEU A 115 27.63 10.18 21.98
CA LEU A 115 28.46 9.93 20.81
C LEU A 115 29.73 9.22 21.26
N GLU A 116 30.00 8.07 20.68
CA GLU A 116 31.10 7.19 21.05
C GLU A 116 32.03 6.94 19.85
N ILE A 117 33.33 6.92 20.08
CA ILE A 117 34.31 6.40 19.11
C ILE A 117 34.49 4.91 19.36
N VAL A 118 34.46 4.11 18.30
CA VAL A 118 34.75 2.67 18.34
C VAL A 118 36.17 2.43 17.84
N THR A 119 37.05 1.95 18.72
CA THR A 119 38.43 1.60 18.39
C THR A 119 38.71 0.15 18.81
N ARG A 120 38.98 -0.73 17.84
CA ARG A 120 39.22 -2.18 18.09
C ARG A 120 38.12 -2.82 18.96
N GLY A 121 36.86 -2.46 18.70
CA GLY A 121 35.69 -2.94 19.46
C GLY A 121 35.42 -2.23 20.79
N LYS A 122 36.38 -1.45 21.32
CA LYS A 122 36.16 -0.63 22.54
C LYS A 122 35.44 0.66 22.18
N ARG A 123 34.37 0.98 22.91
CA ARG A 123 33.61 2.23 22.78
C ARG A 123 34.10 3.26 23.79
N THR A 124 34.27 4.51 23.38
CA THR A 124 34.65 5.63 24.27
C THR A 124 33.77 6.83 23.98
N THR A 125 32.99 7.27 24.96
CA THR A 125 32.12 8.44 24.84
C THR A 125 32.96 9.70 24.72
N ILE A 126 32.72 10.47 23.65
CA ILE A 126 33.38 11.76 23.41
C ILE A 126 32.43 12.94 23.57
N TRP A 127 31.12 12.69 23.56
CA TRP A 127 30.09 13.71 23.75
C TRP A 127 28.85 13.08 24.37
N HIS A 128 28.19 13.83 25.25
CA HIS A 128 26.95 13.44 25.89
C HIS A 128 26.04 14.66 26.07
N ASP A 129 24.75 14.49 25.78
CA ASP A 129 23.73 15.51 26.03
C ASP A 129 22.41 14.82 26.46
N ARG A 130 21.50 15.64 27.00
CA ARG A 130 20.14 15.25 27.36
C ARG A 130 19.16 16.22 26.73
N VAL A 131 18.29 15.71 25.87
CA VAL A 131 17.25 16.49 25.22
C VAL A 131 15.92 16.23 25.89
N VAL A 132 15.44 17.19 26.68
CA VAL A 132 14.11 17.14 27.29
C VAL A 132 13.07 17.53 26.24
N TYR A 133 12.08 16.66 25.98
CA TYR A 133 11.07 16.86 24.94
C TYR A 133 9.62 16.95 25.49
N GLY A 134 9.45 16.89 26.82
CA GLY A 134 8.14 16.98 27.49
C GLY A 134 7.17 15.85 27.14
N ALA A 135 5.96 15.88 27.70
CA ALA A 135 4.87 14.97 27.31
C ALA A 135 4.20 15.41 25.98
N LEU A 136 4.98 15.91 25.03
CA LEU A 136 4.48 16.29 23.72
C LEU A 136 4.11 15.04 22.94
N ALA A 137 2.97 15.08 22.25
CA ALA A 137 2.67 14.10 21.22
C ALA A 137 3.85 14.02 20.24
N GLN A 138 4.23 12.80 19.89
CA GLN A 138 5.44 12.44 19.16
C GLN A 138 5.75 13.37 17.96
N TRP A 139 4.74 13.78 17.20
CA TRP A 139 4.85 14.66 16.03
C TRP A 139 5.17 16.14 16.33
N LYS A 140 4.74 16.69 17.47
CA LYS A 140 5.12 18.06 17.89
C LYS A 140 6.62 18.15 18.18
N GLN A 141 7.24 17.00 18.43
CA GLN A 141 8.65 16.92 18.71
C GLN A 141 9.48 17.10 17.44
N VAL A 142 8.99 16.85 16.23
CA VAL A 142 9.86 16.85 15.02
C VAL A 142 10.52 18.21 14.74
N PRO A 143 9.77 19.34 14.61
CA PRO A 143 10.39 20.65 14.46
C PRO A 143 11.26 21.04 15.68
N PHE A 144 10.83 20.66 16.88
CA PHE A 144 11.54 20.93 18.13
C PHE A 144 12.89 20.20 18.21
N LEU A 145 12.90 18.88 18.00
CA LEU A 145 14.07 18.01 18.00
C LEU A 145 15.02 18.43 16.87
N THR A 146 14.51 18.83 15.71
CA THR A 146 15.34 19.41 14.64
C THR A 146 16.02 20.69 15.08
N ALA A 147 15.27 21.65 15.62
CA ALA A 147 15.84 22.92 16.09
C ALA A 147 16.88 22.67 17.19
N ARG A 148 16.60 21.73 18.11
CA ARG A 148 17.53 21.32 19.16
C ARG A 148 18.78 20.66 18.58
N ALA A 149 18.64 19.70 17.68
CA ALA A 149 19.76 19.01 17.03
C ALA A 149 20.64 20.00 16.25
N ALA A 150 20.04 20.95 15.52
CA ALA A 150 20.77 22.00 14.82
C ALA A 150 21.56 22.90 15.79
N ALA A 151 20.99 23.23 16.96
CA ALA A 151 21.70 23.98 18.01
C ALA A 151 22.87 23.19 18.62
N LEU A 152 22.79 21.86 18.65
CA LEU A 152 23.85 20.98 19.17
C LEU A 152 25.00 20.74 18.19
N ILE A 153 24.86 21.05 16.89
CA ILE A 153 25.93 20.88 15.88
C ILE A 153 27.24 21.55 16.36
N GLY A 154 27.14 22.72 17.01
CA GLY A 154 28.30 23.44 17.54
C GLY A 154 29.03 22.67 18.65
N SER A 155 28.31 22.10 19.62
CA SER A 155 28.92 21.34 20.73
C SER A 155 29.46 19.99 20.25
N ILE A 156 28.77 19.33 19.33
CA ILE A 156 29.24 18.10 18.68
C ILE A 156 30.56 18.37 17.93
N ARG A 157 30.62 19.47 17.17
CA ARG A 157 31.87 19.89 16.49
C ARG A 157 33.02 20.06 17.48
N GLN A 158 32.79 20.72 18.61
CA GLN A 158 33.84 20.91 19.63
C GLN A 158 34.29 19.58 20.24
N ALA A 159 33.37 18.65 20.49
CA ALA A 159 33.72 17.32 20.96
C ALA A 159 34.54 16.51 19.94
N LEU A 160 34.24 16.63 18.64
CA LEU A 160 35.05 16.02 17.59
C LEU A 160 36.48 16.59 17.56
N LEU A 161 36.63 17.91 17.72
CA LEU A 161 37.95 18.54 17.85
C LEU A 161 38.70 18.03 19.09
N ALA A 162 38.03 17.96 20.25
CA ALA A 162 38.60 17.43 21.48
C ALA A 162 39.02 15.95 21.34
N ALA A 163 38.33 15.19 20.48
CA ALA A 163 38.68 13.82 20.13
C ALA A 163 39.76 13.72 19.02
N HIS A 164 40.45 14.82 18.72
CA HIS A 164 41.55 14.90 17.76
C HIS A 164 41.17 14.67 16.29
N PHE A 165 39.94 15.02 15.89
CA PHE A 165 39.64 15.18 14.46
C PHE A 165 40.16 16.55 13.96
N PRO A 166 40.77 16.62 12.77
CA PRO A 166 41.30 17.86 12.23
C PRO A 166 40.19 18.81 11.77
N ASP A 167 40.43 20.11 11.90
CA ASP A 167 39.61 21.14 11.26
C ASP A 167 40.14 21.40 9.84
N LEU A 168 39.47 20.83 8.84
CA LEU A 168 39.83 20.96 7.43
C LEU A 168 39.06 22.08 6.72
N LEU A 169 38.21 22.83 7.44
CA LEU A 169 37.50 23.96 6.82
C LEU A 169 38.46 25.12 6.59
N ALA A 170 38.75 25.42 5.33
CA ALA A 170 39.44 26.65 4.99
C ALA A 170 38.53 27.87 5.20
N LYS A 171 39.14 29.02 5.49
CA LYS A 171 38.44 30.31 5.65
C LYS A 171 38.03 30.94 4.31
N ALA A 172 38.11 30.19 3.20
CA ALA A 172 37.81 30.70 1.87
C ALA A 172 36.35 31.19 1.77
N PRO A 173 36.11 32.26 0.99
CA PRO A 173 34.76 32.79 0.79
C PRO A 173 33.84 31.75 0.15
N PRO A 174 32.52 31.81 0.37
CA PRO A 174 31.59 30.84 -0.19
C PRO A 174 31.64 30.82 -1.73
N PRO A 175 31.64 29.64 -2.36
CA PRO A 175 31.67 29.52 -3.81
C PRO A 175 30.31 29.91 -4.42
N VAL A 176 30.34 30.41 -5.66
CA VAL A 176 29.12 30.61 -6.45
C VAL A 176 28.61 29.25 -6.96
N ILE A 177 27.35 28.91 -6.65
CA ILE A 177 26.72 27.69 -7.15
C ILE A 177 26.18 27.92 -8.56
N ALA A 178 26.59 27.10 -9.52
CA ALA A 178 26.24 27.29 -10.93
C ALA A 178 24.74 27.07 -11.18
N THR A 179 24.18 27.89 -12.07
CA THR A 179 22.77 27.81 -12.50
C THR A 179 22.37 26.44 -13.04
N ARG A 180 23.31 25.67 -13.60
CA ARG A 180 23.07 24.28 -14.04
C ARG A 180 22.68 23.37 -12.86
N ILE A 181 23.32 23.50 -11.70
CA ILE A 181 23.01 22.69 -10.51
C ILE A 181 21.62 23.06 -9.97
N VAL A 182 21.28 24.35 -9.96
CA VAL A 182 19.93 24.82 -9.59
C VAL A 182 18.85 24.27 -10.54
N ARG A 183 19.16 24.14 -11.84
CA ARG A 183 18.27 23.52 -12.83
C ARG A 183 18.10 22.02 -12.59
N GLN A 184 19.15 21.30 -12.20
CA GLN A 184 19.06 19.86 -11.88
C GLN A 184 18.09 19.58 -10.73
N LEU A 185 18.06 20.44 -9.70
CA LEU A 185 17.10 20.29 -8.59
C LEU A 185 15.62 20.37 -9.01
N ARG A 186 15.32 20.84 -10.23
CA ARG A 186 13.95 20.88 -10.78
C ARG A 186 13.53 19.55 -11.42
N VAL A 187 14.47 18.63 -11.63
CA VAL A 187 14.24 17.33 -12.24
C VAL A 187 13.95 16.31 -11.14
N MET A 188 12.69 15.89 -11.00
CA MET A 188 12.27 14.93 -9.97
C MET A 188 12.70 13.49 -10.31
N HIS A 189 13.98 13.21 -10.17
CA HIS A 189 14.60 11.90 -10.35
C HIS A 189 15.77 11.74 -9.38
N PHE A 190 15.85 10.63 -8.64
CA PHE A 190 16.82 10.50 -7.54
C PHE A 190 18.28 10.63 -7.99
N VAL A 191 18.67 10.04 -9.14
CA VAL A 191 20.02 10.23 -9.73
C VAL A 191 20.36 11.71 -9.95
N THR A 192 19.42 12.49 -10.48
CA THR A 192 19.65 13.91 -10.77
C THR A 192 19.74 14.74 -9.49
N GLN A 193 18.90 14.43 -8.50
CA GLN A 193 18.95 15.09 -7.19
C GLN A 193 20.24 14.75 -6.43
N TRP A 194 20.62 13.46 -6.41
CA TRP A 194 21.89 13.00 -5.86
C TRP A 194 23.09 13.70 -6.55
N SER A 195 23.09 13.77 -7.89
CA SER A 195 24.17 14.42 -8.63
C SER A 195 24.25 15.92 -8.32
N ALA A 196 23.11 16.60 -8.19
CA ALA A 196 23.06 18.01 -7.83
C ALA A 196 23.64 18.24 -6.43
N LEU A 197 23.26 17.42 -5.45
CA LEU A 197 23.79 17.48 -4.08
C LEU A 197 25.30 17.25 -4.04
N ARG A 198 25.78 16.22 -4.73
CA ARG A 198 27.21 15.93 -4.84
C ARG A 198 28.00 17.04 -5.54
N ALA A 199 27.40 17.70 -6.53
CA ALA A 199 28.01 18.84 -7.21
C ALA A 199 28.05 20.10 -6.33
N ILE A 200 27.05 20.30 -5.46
CA ILE A 200 27.06 21.37 -4.45
C ILE A 200 28.17 21.07 -3.44
N ASP A 201 28.22 19.86 -2.90
CA ASP A 201 29.21 19.46 -1.89
C ASP A 201 30.65 19.65 -2.39
N ARG A 202 30.96 19.14 -3.58
CA ARG A 202 32.29 19.30 -4.19
C ARG A 202 32.74 20.76 -4.23
N ARG A 203 31.82 21.71 -4.45
CA ARG A 203 32.14 23.14 -4.47
C ARG A 203 32.33 23.70 -3.08
N LEU A 204 31.56 23.21 -2.10
CA LEU A 204 31.65 23.62 -0.71
C LEU A 204 32.89 23.09 0.00
N HIS A 205 33.54 22.07 -0.53
CA HIS A 205 34.74 21.48 0.07
C HIS A 205 35.83 22.54 0.28
N GLY A 206 36.20 22.78 1.54
CA GLY A 206 37.18 23.82 1.91
C GLY A 206 36.64 25.25 1.93
N HIS A 207 35.34 25.48 1.75
CA HIS A 207 34.73 26.81 1.77
C HIS A 207 33.69 26.96 2.88
N ARG A 208 33.47 28.21 3.33
CA ARG A 208 32.31 28.51 4.17
C ARG A 208 31.00 28.33 3.41
N ILE A 209 30.01 27.74 4.05
CA ILE A 209 28.69 27.51 3.44
C ILE A 209 27.87 28.82 3.38
N SER A 210 27.30 29.13 2.21
CA SER A 210 26.42 30.29 2.01
C SER A 210 24.95 29.97 2.32
N ALA A 211 24.13 31.01 2.51
CA ALA A 211 22.67 30.89 2.62
C ALA A 211 22.07 30.19 1.39
N GLN A 212 22.54 30.55 0.19
CA GLN A 212 22.14 29.91 -1.06
C GLN A 212 22.45 28.41 -1.03
N ALA A 213 23.68 28.01 -0.66
CA ALA A 213 24.08 26.61 -0.63
C ALA A 213 23.26 25.79 0.39
N LEU A 214 23.03 26.32 1.59
CA LEU A 214 22.16 25.70 2.61
C LEU A 214 20.74 25.48 2.08
N SER A 215 20.17 26.48 1.40
CA SER A 215 18.85 26.34 0.80
C SER A 215 18.81 25.30 -0.32
N LEU A 216 19.83 25.25 -1.18
CA LEU A 216 19.91 24.24 -2.25
C LEU A 216 20.03 22.82 -1.69
N LEU A 217 20.87 22.62 -0.67
CA LEU A 217 21.03 21.34 0.04
C LEU A 217 19.72 20.92 0.70
N ALA A 218 19.07 21.83 1.44
CA ALA A 218 17.78 21.57 2.09
C ALA A 218 16.72 21.06 1.09
N ARG A 219 16.57 21.74 -0.06
CA ARG A 219 15.62 21.33 -1.09
C ARG A 219 16.01 20.02 -1.80
N GLY A 220 17.29 19.82 -2.09
CA GLY A 220 17.76 18.60 -2.74
C GLY A 220 17.54 17.36 -1.88
N TYR A 221 17.79 17.46 -0.58
CA TYR A 221 17.48 16.39 0.36
C TYR A 221 15.97 16.20 0.56
N ALA A 222 15.17 17.26 0.60
CA ALA A 222 13.70 17.12 0.63
C ALA A 222 13.16 16.41 -0.62
N ASN A 223 13.75 16.68 -1.79
CA ASN A 223 13.40 15.98 -3.03
C ASN A 223 13.80 14.50 -2.98
N LEU A 224 14.99 14.18 -2.47
CA LEU A 224 15.41 12.78 -2.30
C LEU A 224 14.49 12.05 -1.33
N ALA A 225 14.19 12.65 -0.18
CA ALA A 225 13.24 12.12 0.80
C ALA A 225 11.91 11.73 0.16
N LEU A 226 11.32 12.64 -0.62
CA LEU A 226 10.06 12.40 -1.34
C LEU A 226 10.20 11.27 -2.38
N LEU A 227 11.32 11.22 -3.10
CA LEU A 227 11.55 10.24 -4.17
C LEU A 227 11.90 8.84 -3.65
N THR A 228 12.23 8.72 -2.37
CA THR A 228 12.57 7.44 -1.70
C THR A 228 11.59 7.06 -0.59
N ASP A 229 10.46 7.76 -0.49
CA ASP A 229 9.51 7.63 0.62
C ASP A 229 8.86 6.23 0.72
N GLN A 230 8.80 5.53 -0.40
CA GLN A 230 8.22 4.21 -0.60
C GLN A 230 9.19 3.03 -0.40
N LEU A 231 10.49 3.29 -0.22
CA LEU A 231 11.49 2.23 -0.13
C LEU A 231 11.46 1.54 1.25
N PHE A 232 11.88 0.28 1.30
CA PHE A 232 11.89 -0.54 2.54
C PHE A 232 12.93 -0.10 3.57
N THR A 233 13.97 0.59 3.13
CA THR A 233 15.08 1.06 3.96
C THR A 233 14.84 2.50 4.42
N GLY A 234 15.32 2.84 5.61
CA GLY A 234 15.16 4.16 6.26
C GLY A 234 15.84 5.36 5.59
N TYR A 235 16.03 5.34 4.26
CA TYR A 235 16.67 6.43 3.51
C TYR A 235 15.85 7.72 3.55
N ARG A 236 14.51 7.60 3.55
CA ARG A 236 13.63 8.76 3.59
C ARG A 236 13.83 9.55 4.88
N GLU A 237 13.99 8.90 6.02
CA GLU A 237 14.19 9.53 7.33
C GLU A 237 15.53 10.27 7.34
N VAL A 238 16.60 9.66 6.81
CA VAL A 238 17.92 10.30 6.63
C VAL A 238 17.80 11.58 5.82
N TYR A 239 17.11 11.53 4.69
CA TYR A 239 16.99 12.69 3.80
C TYR A 239 16.04 13.76 4.35
N LYS A 240 14.94 13.38 5.01
CA LYS A 240 14.04 14.31 5.72
C LYS A 240 14.80 15.02 6.85
N ALA A 241 15.53 14.28 7.68
CA ALA A 241 16.35 14.80 8.77
C ALA A 241 17.38 15.82 8.26
N ARG A 242 18.12 15.49 7.19
CA ARG A 242 19.06 16.44 6.56
C ARG A 242 18.39 17.68 6.03
N ALA A 243 17.27 17.54 5.30
CA ALA A 243 16.56 18.68 4.74
C ALA A 243 16.12 19.66 5.84
N MET A 244 15.60 19.12 6.95
CA MET A 244 15.19 19.89 8.12
C MET A 244 16.39 20.54 8.83
N LEU A 245 17.48 19.81 9.06
CA LEU A 245 18.68 20.37 9.70
C LEU A 245 19.32 21.49 8.88
N TYR A 246 19.43 21.32 7.55
CA TYR A 246 19.94 22.39 6.69
C TYR A 246 19.04 23.64 6.71
N THR A 247 17.72 23.44 6.80
CA THR A 247 16.77 24.55 6.97
C THR A 247 16.94 25.23 8.33
N ALA A 248 17.13 24.48 9.41
CA ALA A 248 17.36 25.01 10.75
C ALA A 248 18.71 25.75 10.83
N MET A 249 19.77 25.23 10.22
CA MET A 249 21.07 25.91 10.08
C MET A 249 20.96 27.20 9.28
N LEU A 250 20.17 27.20 8.20
CA LEU A 250 19.90 28.39 7.39
C LEU A 250 19.23 29.48 8.24
N ALA A 251 18.18 29.12 8.98
CA ALA A 251 17.49 30.03 9.88
C ALA A 251 18.39 30.57 11.01
N ALA A 252 19.24 29.72 11.59
CA ALA A 252 20.14 30.11 12.68
C ALA A 252 21.28 31.03 12.21
N ARG A 253 21.84 30.79 11.02
CA ARG A 253 22.99 31.55 10.50
C ARG A 253 22.60 32.80 9.73
N PHE A 254 21.41 32.81 9.12
CA PHE A 254 20.95 33.89 8.24
C PHE A 254 19.49 34.29 8.58
N PRO A 255 19.18 34.66 9.84
CA PRO A 255 17.80 34.83 10.31
C PRO A 255 16.99 35.90 9.56
N HIS A 256 17.67 36.87 8.96
CA HIS A 256 17.04 37.97 8.21
C HIS A 256 17.00 37.75 6.70
N ASP A 257 17.53 36.64 6.20
CA ASP A 257 17.50 36.34 4.76
C ASP A 257 16.09 35.93 4.33
N GLY A 258 15.50 36.66 3.37
CA GLY A 258 14.17 36.38 2.85
C GLY A 258 14.01 34.97 2.27
N GLN A 259 15.10 34.27 1.92
CA GLN A 259 15.11 32.89 1.46
C GLN A 259 14.81 31.86 2.56
N VAL A 260 15.02 32.19 3.84
CA VAL A 260 14.77 31.28 4.97
C VAL A 260 13.33 30.76 4.99
N PRO A 261 12.29 31.62 5.11
CA PRO A 261 10.91 31.17 5.21
C PRO A 261 10.44 30.41 3.95
N TRP A 262 10.93 30.77 2.77
CA TRP A 262 10.61 30.06 1.53
C TRP A 262 11.22 28.66 1.48
N THR A 263 12.48 28.53 1.89
CA THR A 263 13.15 27.21 1.95
C THR A 263 12.46 26.32 2.97
N GLN A 264 12.13 26.87 4.14
CA GLN A 264 11.38 26.16 5.17
C GLN A 264 10.02 25.70 4.64
N ALA A 265 9.27 26.56 3.96
CA ALA A 265 8.00 26.18 3.35
C ALA A 265 8.12 25.00 2.36
N TYR A 266 9.18 25.00 1.56
CA TYR A 266 9.45 23.92 0.61
C TYR A 266 9.72 22.60 1.34
N VAL A 267 10.62 22.61 2.32
CA VAL A 267 11.01 21.42 3.08
C VAL A 267 9.83 20.90 3.88
N ASP A 268 9.20 21.74 4.68
CA ASP A 268 8.07 21.38 5.54
C ASP A 268 6.94 20.74 4.70
N ALA A 269 6.67 21.25 3.50
CA ALA A 269 5.67 20.66 2.62
C ALA A 269 6.06 19.24 2.18
N LEU A 270 7.28 19.06 1.67
CA LEU A 270 7.73 17.78 1.11
C LEU A 270 7.94 16.69 2.16
N ILE A 271 8.16 17.05 3.43
CA ILE A 271 8.30 16.08 4.53
C ILE A 271 6.98 15.78 5.25
N GLY A 272 5.86 16.34 4.82
CA GLY A 272 4.53 16.05 5.38
C GLY A 272 4.08 16.99 6.51
N LEU A 273 4.59 18.22 6.58
CA LEU A 273 4.20 19.26 7.54
C LEU A 273 3.51 20.46 6.85
N PRO A 274 2.34 20.26 6.21
CA PRO A 274 1.73 21.27 5.35
C PRO A 274 1.30 22.56 6.09
N LEU A 275 0.90 22.50 7.37
CA LEU A 275 0.57 23.71 8.13
C LEU A 275 1.81 24.54 8.47
N GLU A 276 2.91 23.90 8.86
CA GLU A 276 4.18 24.61 9.09
C GLU A 276 4.69 25.23 7.78
N ALA A 277 4.52 24.52 6.66
CA ALA A 277 4.80 25.07 5.35
C ALA A 277 3.94 26.31 5.02
N GLN A 278 2.64 26.29 5.34
CA GLN A 278 1.76 27.43 5.16
C GLN A 278 2.18 28.64 6.01
N LYS A 279 2.48 28.42 7.30
CA LYS A 279 3.00 29.46 8.20
C LYS A 279 4.32 30.05 7.68
N ALA A 280 5.22 29.20 7.18
CA ALA A 280 6.49 29.63 6.60
C ALA A 280 6.27 30.47 5.31
N MET A 281 5.32 30.09 4.44
CA MET A 281 4.95 30.92 3.28
C MET A 281 4.36 32.28 3.66
N GLU A 282 3.59 32.36 4.75
CA GLU A 282 3.07 33.62 5.26
C GLU A 282 4.18 34.52 5.81
N ARG A 283 5.13 33.97 6.57
CA ARG A 283 6.34 34.69 6.97
C ARG A 283 7.13 35.19 5.76
N GLY A 284 7.29 34.35 4.74
CA GLY A 284 7.97 34.70 3.49
C GLY A 284 7.31 35.87 2.77
N ARG A 285 5.98 35.91 2.71
CA ARG A 285 5.24 37.04 2.10
C ARG A 285 5.40 38.36 2.86
N ARG A 286 5.62 38.31 4.18
CA ARG A 286 5.85 39.50 5.01
C ARG A 286 7.29 40.04 4.87
N LEU A 287 8.27 39.15 4.66
CA LEU A 287 9.69 39.51 4.62
C LEU A 287 10.22 39.80 3.22
N ASP A 288 9.57 39.27 2.18
CA ASP A 288 10.04 39.34 0.79
C ASP A 288 8.92 39.84 -0.14
N HIS A 289 8.76 41.17 -0.21
CA HIS A 289 7.75 41.91 -0.98
C HIS A 289 7.96 41.84 -2.52
N GLY A 290 8.20 40.64 -3.06
CA GLY A 290 8.34 40.41 -4.49
C GLY A 290 8.94 39.04 -4.85
N GLY A 291 9.71 38.42 -3.95
CA GLY A 291 10.41 37.18 -4.27
C GLY A 291 9.52 35.92 -4.34
N ALA A 292 8.25 35.98 -3.96
CA ALA A 292 7.33 34.89 -4.28
C ALA A 292 7.20 34.68 -5.81
N ALA A 293 7.20 35.77 -6.59
CA ALA A 293 7.08 35.71 -8.04
C ALA A 293 8.33 35.14 -8.72
N SER A 294 9.52 35.32 -8.13
CA SER A 294 10.79 34.81 -8.66
C SER A 294 11.01 33.32 -8.40
N ARG A 295 10.11 32.65 -7.66
CA ARG A 295 10.21 31.24 -7.27
C ARG A 295 9.04 30.41 -7.84
N PRO A 296 9.18 29.83 -9.05
CA PRO A 296 8.09 29.15 -9.75
C PRO A 296 7.42 28.00 -8.99
N TRP A 297 8.10 27.38 -8.03
CA TRP A 297 7.59 26.26 -7.24
C TRP A 297 6.67 26.69 -6.09
N VAL A 298 6.64 27.97 -5.69
CA VAL A 298 5.81 28.44 -4.57
C VAL A 298 4.33 28.16 -4.81
N LYS A 299 3.84 28.36 -6.05
CA LYS A 299 2.46 28.03 -6.43
C LYS A 299 2.17 26.53 -6.31
N VAL A 300 3.17 25.68 -6.59
CA VAL A 300 3.06 24.23 -6.47
C VAL A 300 2.96 23.82 -5.00
N ILE A 301 3.84 24.32 -4.14
CA ILE A 301 3.80 24.04 -2.69
C ILE A 301 2.48 24.55 -2.07
N ALA A 302 2.03 25.74 -2.46
CA ALA A 302 0.76 26.30 -1.99
C ALA A 302 -0.46 25.47 -2.40
N ALA A 303 -0.42 24.83 -3.57
CA ALA A 303 -1.46 23.92 -4.05
C ALA A 303 -1.40 22.57 -3.34
N TYR A 304 -0.19 22.01 -3.17
CA TYR A 304 0.05 20.74 -2.47
C TYR A 304 -0.41 20.76 -1.02
N THR A 305 0.00 21.76 -0.25
CA THR A 305 -0.38 21.93 1.16
C THR A 305 -1.88 22.17 1.39
N ARG A 306 -2.66 22.34 0.31
CA ARG A 306 -4.12 22.50 0.33
C ARG A 306 -4.85 21.40 -0.46
N TYR A 307 -4.15 20.33 -0.83
CA TYR A 307 -4.68 19.19 -1.60
C TYR A 307 -5.38 19.61 -2.90
N ARG A 308 -4.90 20.65 -3.59
CA ARG A 308 -5.48 21.13 -4.85
C ARG A 308 -4.98 20.30 -6.04
N SER A 309 -5.28 19.00 -6.06
CA SER A 309 -4.74 18.02 -7.03
C SER A 309 -4.94 18.43 -8.49
N MET A 310 -6.11 18.97 -8.85
CA MET A 310 -6.37 19.45 -10.21
C MET A 310 -5.55 20.69 -10.59
N THR A 311 -5.24 21.55 -9.62
CA THR A 311 -4.33 22.68 -9.86
C THR A 311 -2.91 22.16 -10.10
N LEU A 312 -2.46 21.17 -9.33
CA LEU A 312 -1.15 20.54 -9.52
C LEU A 312 -1.08 19.82 -10.88
N ALA A 313 -2.09 19.04 -11.25
CA ALA A 313 -2.18 18.37 -12.55
C ALA A 313 -2.12 19.38 -13.71
N LYS A 314 -2.83 20.51 -13.60
CA LYS A 314 -2.76 21.58 -14.60
C LYS A 314 -1.37 22.20 -14.71
N ILE A 315 -0.66 22.40 -13.59
CA ILE A 315 0.73 22.89 -13.61
C ILE A 315 1.67 21.83 -14.21
N ALA A 316 1.44 20.56 -13.88
CA ALA A 316 2.21 19.42 -14.38
C ALA A 316 2.10 19.25 -15.89
N ALA A 317 0.93 19.54 -16.48
CA ALA A 317 0.71 19.48 -17.93
C ALA A 317 1.47 20.56 -18.73
N GLY A 318 1.96 21.62 -18.07
CA GLY A 318 2.76 22.65 -18.71
C GLY A 318 4.23 22.25 -18.89
N THR A 319 5.00 23.05 -19.62
CA THR A 319 6.46 22.87 -19.82
C THR A 319 7.31 23.71 -18.86
N GLY A 320 6.67 24.32 -17.86
CA GLY A 320 7.32 25.23 -16.92
C GLY A 320 8.32 24.53 -15.98
N PRO A 321 9.21 25.31 -15.31
CA PRO A 321 10.27 24.79 -14.45
C PRO A 321 9.80 24.03 -13.20
N SER A 322 8.50 24.05 -12.90
CA SER A 322 7.89 23.34 -11.76
C SER A 322 7.02 22.15 -12.18
N ALA A 323 6.93 21.85 -13.49
CA ALA A 323 6.05 20.80 -14.00
C ALA A 323 6.36 19.43 -13.39
N GLY A 324 7.64 19.05 -13.34
CA GLY A 324 8.06 17.78 -12.73
C GLY A 324 7.73 17.67 -11.24
N LEU A 325 7.93 18.74 -10.46
CA LEU A 325 7.55 18.77 -9.04
C LEU A 325 6.02 18.70 -8.88
N ALA A 326 5.28 19.45 -9.69
CA ALA A 326 3.81 19.43 -9.66
C ALA A 326 3.26 18.05 -10.04
N ALA A 327 3.89 17.35 -10.98
CA ALA A 327 3.53 15.99 -11.37
C ALA A 327 3.66 15.00 -10.20
N VAL A 328 4.80 15.00 -9.50
CA VAL A 328 5.01 14.16 -8.32
C VAL A 328 4.04 14.52 -7.20
N LEU A 329 3.90 15.81 -6.88
CA LEU A 329 3.03 16.24 -5.80
C LEU A 329 1.54 16.05 -6.12
N ALA A 330 1.12 16.16 -7.39
CA ALA A 330 -0.24 15.82 -7.81
C ALA A 330 -0.54 14.35 -7.50
N ALA A 331 0.39 13.45 -7.86
CA ALA A 331 0.28 12.04 -7.59
C ALA A 331 0.17 11.74 -6.08
N MET A 332 1.01 12.37 -5.26
CA MET A 332 1.00 12.19 -3.81
C MET A 332 -0.30 12.66 -3.14
N THR A 333 -0.94 13.72 -3.64
CA THR A 333 -2.23 14.17 -3.07
C THR A 333 -3.38 13.19 -3.32
N LEU A 334 -3.19 12.23 -4.24
CA LEU A 334 -4.24 11.32 -4.67
C LEU A 334 -4.13 9.97 -3.99
N ASN A 335 -3.30 9.79 -2.95
CA ASN A 335 -3.11 8.51 -2.25
C ASN A 335 -4.42 7.85 -1.75
N TRP A 336 -5.54 8.59 -1.81
CA TRP A 336 -6.88 8.26 -1.33
C TRP A 336 -7.99 8.12 -2.38
N GLU A 337 -7.76 8.55 -3.63
CA GLU A 337 -8.79 8.52 -4.69
C GLU A 337 -8.84 7.17 -5.42
N ASP A 338 -9.95 6.81 -6.05
CA ASP A 338 -10.03 5.56 -6.80
C ASP A 338 -9.00 5.53 -7.95
N VAL A 339 -8.79 4.32 -8.46
CA VAL A 339 -7.82 3.96 -9.49
C VAL A 339 -7.89 4.87 -10.71
N ASN A 340 -9.08 5.28 -11.17
CA ASN A 340 -9.25 5.90 -12.49
C ASN A 340 -8.73 7.34 -12.59
N VAL A 341 -9.16 8.26 -11.72
CA VAL A 341 -8.66 9.65 -11.74
C VAL A 341 -7.18 9.68 -11.40
N ARG A 342 -6.80 8.86 -10.42
CA ARG A 342 -5.41 8.67 -10.04
C ARG A 342 -4.56 8.19 -11.22
N GLN A 343 -5.00 7.17 -11.95
CA GLN A 343 -4.31 6.63 -13.13
C GLN A 343 -4.22 7.67 -14.24
N GLN A 344 -5.28 8.44 -14.50
CA GLN A 344 -5.23 9.53 -15.50
C GLN A 344 -4.19 10.58 -15.13
N ILE A 345 -4.21 11.07 -13.88
CA ILE A 345 -3.26 12.08 -13.40
C ILE A 345 -1.84 11.51 -13.39
N LEU A 346 -1.64 10.27 -12.96
CA LEU A 346 -0.36 9.57 -12.98
C LEU A 346 0.16 9.36 -14.41
N THR A 347 -0.71 8.98 -15.35
CA THR A 347 -0.35 8.79 -16.76
C THR A 347 0.06 10.13 -17.39
N GLN A 348 -0.72 11.19 -17.16
CA GLN A 348 -0.36 12.55 -17.59
C GLN A 348 0.94 13.00 -16.92
N ALA A 349 1.10 12.76 -15.63
CA ALA A 349 2.30 13.06 -14.87
C ALA A 349 3.52 12.32 -15.46
N LEU A 350 3.39 11.05 -15.87
CA LEU A 350 4.47 10.33 -16.56
C LEU A 350 4.80 10.92 -17.93
N VAL A 351 3.78 11.33 -18.70
CA VAL A 351 3.97 11.94 -20.03
C VAL A 351 4.72 13.26 -19.94
N HIS A 352 4.42 14.08 -18.93
CA HIS A 352 4.94 15.43 -18.77
C HIS A 352 6.14 15.57 -17.83
N SER A 353 6.30 14.65 -16.87
CA SER A 353 7.55 14.49 -16.15
C SER A 353 8.58 13.80 -17.04
N ASP A 354 9.76 13.54 -16.52
CA ASP A 354 10.87 12.91 -17.25
C ASP A 354 10.58 11.51 -17.84
N ARG A 355 9.34 11.02 -18.02
CA ARG A 355 8.97 9.63 -18.41
C ARG A 355 9.57 8.49 -17.56
N ASN A 356 10.54 8.81 -16.71
CA ASN A 356 11.44 7.92 -15.97
C ASN A 356 11.44 8.28 -14.47
N SER A 357 10.48 9.07 -13.99
CA SER A 357 10.32 9.27 -12.55
C SER A 357 9.81 7.96 -11.93
N LEU A 358 10.71 7.19 -11.35
CA LEU A 358 10.42 5.86 -10.82
C LEU A 358 9.39 5.90 -9.69
N CYS A 359 9.43 6.94 -8.86
CA CYS A 359 8.41 7.21 -7.84
C CYS A 359 6.98 7.26 -8.43
N LEU A 360 6.80 7.84 -9.63
CA LEU A 360 5.49 7.86 -10.30
C LEU A 360 5.10 6.48 -10.86
N VAL A 361 6.06 5.71 -11.37
CA VAL A 361 5.84 4.32 -11.83
C VAL A 361 5.42 3.44 -10.66
N GLU A 362 6.03 3.62 -9.49
CA GLU A 362 5.75 2.89 -8.27
C GLU A 362 4.34 3.22 -7.73
N LEU A 363 3.95 4.50 -7.75
CA LEU A 363 2.57 4.87 -7.46
C LEU A 363 1.59 4.19 -8.43
N LEU A 364 1.92 4.12 -9.73
CA LEU A 364 1.09 3.41 -10.70
C LEU A 364 0.97 1.90 -10.39
N GLN A 365 2.05 1.22 -10.01
CA GLN A 365 2.03 -0.20 -9.68
C GLN A 365 0.98 -0.55 -8.61
N ASN A 366 0.79 0.33 -7.62
CA ASN A 366 -0.17 0.12 -6.55
C ASN A 366 -1.63 0.22 -7.01
N HIS A 367 -1.91 0.88 -8.14
CA HIS A 367 -3.26 1.29 -8.50
C HIS A 367 -3.72 0.79 -9.87
N MET A 368 -3.01 -0.10 -10.53
CA MET A 368 -3.47 -0.61 -11.83
C MET A 368 -4.33 -1.87 -11.69
N GLY A 369 -5.23 -2.03 -12.67
CA GLY A 369 -5.92 -3.28 -12.92
C GLY A 369 -4.96 -4.42 -13.24
N VAL A 370 -5.48 -5.64 -13.28
CA VAL A 370 -4.67 -6.88 -13.40
C VAL A 370 -3.77 -6.85 -14.63
N ASP A 371 -4.30 -6.62 -15.84
CA ASP A 371 -3.48 -6.71 -17.06
C ASP A 371 -2.36 -5.66 -17.12
N ALA A 372 -2.69 -4.38 -16.87
CA ALA A 372 -1.71 -3.31 -16.81
C ALA A 372 -0.72 -3.51 -15.66
N GLY A 373 -1.20 -4.05 -14.54
CA GLY A 373 -0.41 -4.42 -13.38
C GLY A 373 0.63 -5.47 -13.72
N ASP A 374 0.29 -6.51 -14.47
CA ASP A 374 1.25 -7.55 -14.88
C ASP A 374 2.30 -7.00 -15.82
N LEU A 375 1.86 -6.24 -16.83
CA LEU A 375 2.76 -5.59 -17.78
C LEU A 375 3.78 -4.69 -17.08
N ILE A 376 3.33 -3.85 -16.15
CA ILE A 376 4.21 -2.86 -15.51
C ILE A 376 5.05 -3.51 -14.42
N ASN A 377 4.47 -4.33 -13.54
CA ASN A 377 5.25 -5.03 -12.51
C ASN A 377 6.28 -5.99 -13.11
N GLY A 378 6.02 -6.57 -14.29
CA GLY A 378 6.99 -7.39 -15.01
C GLY A 378 8.15 -6.59 -15.62
N ARG A 379 8.01 -5.26 -15.78
CA ARG A 379 8.97 -4.40 -16.51
C ARG A 379 9.67 -3.36 -15.63
N THR A 380 9.25 -3.14 -14.39
CA THR A 380 9.75 -2.02 -13.58
C THR A 380 11.25 -2.06 -13.31
N ASN A 381 11.87 -3.24 -13.14
CA ASN A 381 13.32 -3.33 -13.02
C ASN A 381 14.07 -3.05 -14.33
N ALA A 382 13.51 -3.44 -15.48
CA ALA A 382 14.08 -3.04 -16.78
C ALA A 382 13.92 -1.51 -17.01
N MET A 383 12.82 -0.92 -16.55
CA MET A 383 12.62 0.53 -16.55
C MET A 383 13.61 1.24 -15.63
N LEU A 384 13.88 0.69 -14.44
CA LEU A 384 14.90 1.18 -13.50
C LEU A 384 16.29 1.15 -14.15
N GLU A 385 16.68 0.03 -14.75
CA GLU A 385 17.97 -0.11 -15.45
C GLU A 385 18.14 0.93 -16.55
N TYR A 386 17.13 1.07 -17.42
CA TYR A 386 17.13 2.07 -18.49
C TYR A 386 17.20 3.49 -17.94
N ALA A 387 16.39 3.83 -16.93
CA ALA A 387 16.38 5.15 -16.32
C ALA A 387 17.72 5.49 -15.67
N LEU A 388 18.31 4.55 -14.92
CA LEU A 388 19.64 4.68 -14.32
C LEU A 388 20.70 4.91 -15.39
N ALA A 389 20.80 4.02 -16.38
CA ALA A 389 21.81 4.09 -17.43
C ALA A 389 21.74 5.41 -18.22
N ARG A 390 20.53 5.81 -18.63
CA ARG A 390 20.29 7.07 -19.35
C ARG A 390 20.70 8.28 -18.53
N ARG A 391 20.47 8.26 -17.21
CA ARG A 391 20.81 9.40 -16.34
C ARG A 391 22.30 9.44 -16.01
N LEU A 392 22.88 8.30 -15.67
CA LEU A 392 24.30 8.16 -15.37
C LEU A 392 25.19 8.59 -16.55
N SER A 393 24.81 8.27 -17.79
CA SER A 393 25.57 8.68 -18.99
C SER A 393 25.68 10.20 -19.18
N THR A 394 24.80 10.97 -18.55
CA THR A 394 24.83 12.44 -18.60
C THR A 394 25.62 13.09 -17.47
N LEU A 395 26.10 12.30 -16.50
CA LEU A 395 26.79 12.82 -15.33
C LEU A 395 28.27 13.11 -15.64
N PRO A 396 28.81 14.23 -15.14
CA PRO A 396 30.22 14.51 -15.24
C PRO A 396 31.02 13.58 -14.30
N HIS A 397 32.21 13.17 -14.73
CA HIS A 397 33.12 12.29 -13.98
C HIS A 397 32.51 10.93 -13.61
N LEU A 398 31.77 10.32 -14.56
CA LEU A 398 31.27 8.97 -14.40
C LEU A 398 32.45 7.98 -14.24
N PRO A 399 32.45 7.11 -13.21
CA PRO A 399 33.46 6.08 -13.04
C PRO A 399 33.60 5.21 -14.30
N PRO A 400 34.83 4.90 -14.77
CA PRO A 400 35.04 4.19 -16.03
C PRO A 400 34.33 2.84 -16.12
N GLN A 401 34.29 2.09 -15.02
CA GLN A 401 33.60 0.80 -14.95
C GLN A 401 32.10 0.94 -15.22
N ILE A 402 31.46 1.97 -14.64
CA ILE A 402 30.04 2.27 -14.87
C ILE A 402 29.83 2.70 -16.32
N GLY A 403 30.73 3.53 -16.88
CA GLY A 403 30.70 3.93 -18.28
C GLY A 403 30.76 2.74 -19.24
N LYS A 404 31.62 1.75 -18.94
CA LYS A 404 31.75 0.51 -19.73
C LYS A 404 30.49 -0.36 -19.68
N ILE A 405 29.87 -0.50 -18.50
CA ILE A 405 28.59 -1.22 -18.38
C ILE A 405 27.53 -0.52 -19.22
N ILE A 406 27.39 0.81 -19.08
CA ILE A 406 26.39 1.59 -19.81
C ILE A 406 26.59 1.52 -21.32
N SER A 407 27.82 1.58 -21.83
CA SER A 407 28.09 1.46 -23.27
C SER A 407 27.72 0.09 -23.84
N ASN A 408 27.71 -0.94 -23.00
CA ASN A 408 27.35 -2.31 -23.40
C ASN A 408 25.84 -2.58 -23.34
N LEU A 409 25.05 -1.69 -22.73
CA LEU A 409 23.60 -1.86 -22.63
C LEU A 409 22.93 -1.77 -23.99
N ALA A 410 22.38 -2.89 -24.44
CA ALA A 410 21.64 -2.98 -25.68
C ALA A 410 20.38 -2.08 -25.70
N LEU A 411 19.82 -1.78 -24.53
CA LEU A 411 18.65 -0.91 -24.33
C LEU A 411 18.87 0.56 -24.74
N LEU A 412 20.12 1.00 -24.89
CA LEU A 412 20.43 2.36 -25.37
C LEU A 412 20.61 2.41 -26.90
N LYS A 413 20.56 1.27 -27.60
CA LYS A 413 20.66 1.20 -29.06
C LYS A 413 19.27 1.42 -29.69
N PRO A 414 19.14 2.26 -30.73
CA PRO A 414 17.88 2.43 -31.45
C PRO A 414 17.34 1.08 -31.98
N GLY A 415 16.07 0.76 -31.69
CA GLY A 415 15.37 -0.40 -32.26
C GLY A 415 15.18 -1.62 -31.33
N HIS A 416 15.75 -1.64 -30.12
CA HIS A 416 15.41 -2.68 -29.13
C HIS A 416 14.11 -2.34 -28.39
N GLN A 417 13.07 -3.18 -28.58
CA GLN A 417 11.73 -2.97 -27.99
C GLN A 417 11.37 -3.94 -26.85
N THR A 418 12.22 -4.91 -26.52
CA THR A 418 11.89 -5.95 -25.52
C THR A 418 12.49 -5.65 -24.15
N TYR A 419 11.64 -5.21 -23.20
CA TYR A 419 11.97 -4.99 -21.79
C TYR A 419 11.75 -6.28 -20.97
N ASN A 420 12.35 -7.41 -21.36
CA ASN A 420 11.93 -8.70 -20.81
C ASN A 420 12.67 -9.09 -19.53
N LEU A 421 13.95 -8.74 -19.36
CA LEU A 421 14.70 -8.95 -18.11
C LEU A 421 15.77 -7.87 -17.90
N PRO A 422 16.04 -7.45 -16.65
CA PRO A 422 17.11 -6.51 -16.34
C PRO A 422 18.48 -7.23 -16.33
N GLU A 423 19.07 -7.42 -17.49
CA GLU A 423 20.29 -8.25 -17.67
C GLU A 423 21.52 -7.70 -16.94
N GLN A 424 21.65 -6.38 -16.79
CA GLN A 424 22.84 -5.75 -16.22
C GLN A 424 22.56 -4.88 -15.00
N LEU A 425 21.31 -4.78 -14.54
CA LEU A 425 20.95 -3.96 -13.38
C LEU A 425 21.78 -4.31 -12.14
N HIS A 426 21.93 -5.59 -11.83
CA HIS A 426 22.75 -6.04 -10.70
C HIS A 426 24.21 -5.60 -10.86
N GLY A 427 24.79 -5.77 -12.05
CA GLY A 427 26.16 -5.33 -12.34
C GLY A 427 26.33 -3.82 -12.22
N LEU A 428 25.33 -3.04 -12.66
CA LEU A 428 25.32 -1.58 -12.54
C LEU A 428 25.24 -1.13 -11.08
N ILE A 429 24.39 -1.76 -10.27
CA ILE A 429 24.28 -1.50 -8.82
C ILE A 429 25.61 -1.85 -8.14
N ALA A 430 26.17 -3.04 -8.39
CA ALA A 430 27.45 -3.45 -7.82
C ALA A 430 28.58 -2.47 -8.18
N ALA A 431 28.64 -2.00 -9.43
CA ALA A 431 29.61 -1.01 -9.87
C ALA A 431 29.44 0.35 -9.19
N LEU A 432 28.20 0.78 -8.90
CA LEU A 432 27.94 1.98 -8.10
C LEU A 432 28.40 1.82 -6.65
N MET A 433 28.13 0.67 -6.05
CA MET A 433 28.55 0.34 -4.69
C MET A 433 30.09 0.37 -4.56
N GLU A 434 30.80 -0.27 -5.49
CA GLU A 434 32.27 -0.27 -5.51
C GLU A 434 32.84 1.12 -5.82
N ALA A 435 32.23 1.88 -6.75
CA ALA A 435 32.69 3.22 -7.07
C ALA A 435 32.60 4.20 -5.88
N GLY A 436 31.77 3.91 -4.88
CA GLY A 436 31.63 4.72 -3.67
C GLY A 436 32.62 4.37 -2.56
N ASN A 437 33.53 3.42 -2.81
CA ASN A 437 34.56 2.99 -1.88
C ASN A 437 35.28 4.21 -1.26
N PRO A 438 35.33 4.34 0.07
CA PRO A 438 35.94 5.50 0.74
C PRO A 438 37.43 5.73 0.40
N LYS A 439 38.13 4.73 -0.14
CA LYS A 439 39.51 4.89 -0.62
C LYS A 439 39.60 5.76 -1.87
N THR A 440 38.62 5.63 -2.78
CA THR A 440 38.64 6.23 -4.12
C THR A 440 37.65 7.36 -4.28
N ASP A 441 36.50 7.30 -3.60
CA ASP A 441 35.51 8.37 -3.56
C ASP A 441 35.61 9.12 -2.23
N ARG A 442 36.00 10.39 -2.25
CA ARG A 442 36.03 11.24 -1.04
C ARG A 442 34.89 12.25 -0.97
N LEU A 443 34.02 12.27 -1.99
CA LEU A 443 32.92 13.24 -2.08
C LEU A 443 31.66 12.73 -1.40
N TYR A 444 30.76 13.67 -1.07
CA TYR A 444 29.50 13.38 -0.41
C TYR A 444 28.28 13.96 -1.17
N PRO A 445 27.14 13.26 -1.27
CA PRO A 445 26.96 11.83 -1.01
C PRO A 445 27.84 10.97 -1.95
N SER A 446 28.24 9.77 -1.51
CA SER A 446 29.07 8.87 -2.32
C SER A 446 28.30 8.19 -3.45
N TRP A 447 29.01 7.59 -4.40
CA TRP A 447 28.41 6.69 -5.40
C TRP A 447 27.71 5.49 -4.77
N GLN A 448 28.18 5.04 -3.60
CA GLN A 448 27.59 3.93 -2.87
C GLN A 448 26.19 4.28 -2.36
N ALA A 449 25.98 5.51 -1.87
CA ALA A 449 24.65 5.98 -1.50
C ALA A 449 23.66 5.94 -2.69
N LEU A 450 24.14 6.22 -3.91
CA LEU A 450 23.31 6.10 -5.11
C LEU A 450 23.02 4.63 -5.46
N GLY A 451 24.03 3.76 -5.35
CA GLY A 451 23.89 2.31 -5.52
C GLY A 451 22.86 1.73 -4.55
N ALA A 452 22.90 2.15 -3.29
CA ALA A 452 21.99 1.72 -2.25
C ALA A 452 20.53 2.15 -2.50
N ILE A 453 20.29 3.37 -3.00
CA ILE A 453 18.95 3.78 -3.44
C ILE A 453 18.48 2.86 -4.58
N ALA A 454 19.33 2.61 -5.59
CA ALA A 454 18.98 1.78 -6.73
C ALA A 454 18.69 0.32 -6.35
N GLU A 455 19.47 -0.25 -5.42
CA GLU A 455 19.27 -1.58 -4.85
C GLU A 455 17.93 -1.67 -4.11
N SER A 456 17.65 -0.74 -3.19
CA SER A 456 16.37 -0.73 -2.48
C SER A 456 15.17 -0.52 -3.42
N THR A 457 15.31 0.27 -4.49
CA THR A 457 14.28 0.38 -5.54
C THR A 457 14.08 -0.96 -6.27
N ALA A 458 15.16 -1.69 -6.58
CA ALA A 458 15.06 -3.00 -7.22
C ALA A 458 14.37 -4.03 -6.31
N VAL A 459 14.71 -4.04 -5.01
CA VAL A 459 14.04 -4.87 -3.99
C VAL A 459 12.56 -4.54 -3.91
N PHE A 460 12.22 -3.26 -3.84
CA PHE A 460 10.83 -2.80 -3.80
C PHE A 460 10.04 -3.26 -5.04
N ASN A 461 10.61 -3.09 -6.24
CA ASN A 461 9.99 -3.55 -7.49
C ASN A 461 9.79 -5.07 -7.53
N CYS A 462 10.78 -5.84 -7.06
CA CYS A 462 10.67 -7.30 -6.93
C CYS A 462 9.54 -7.68 -5.98
N GLU A 463 9.41 -6.97 -4.85
CA GLU A 463 8.31 -7.19 -3.92
C GLU A 463 6.95 -6.86 -4.53
N ARG A 464 6.80 -5.70 -5.18
CA ARG A 464 5.56 -5.33 -5.88
C ARG A 464 5.14 -6.38 -6.90
N ARG A 465 6.11 -6.94 -7.64
CA ARG A 465 5.86 -8.04 -8.58
C ARG A 465 5.32 -9.28 -7.87
N LEU A 466 5.95 -9.68 -6.76
CA LEU A 466 5.54 -10.85 -5.98
C LEU A 466 4.18 -10.66 -5.30
N GLU A 467 3.92 -9.48 -4.73
CA GLU A 467 2.63 -9.09 -4.17
C GLU A 467 1.53 -9.17 -5.21
N PHE A 468 1.78 -8.56 -6.36
CA PHE A 468 0.86 -8.57 -7.48
C PHE A 468 0.54 -10.01 -7.91
N MET A 469 1.55 -10.83 -8.17
CA MET A 469 1.35 -12.23 -8.58
C MET A 469 0.59 -13.03 -7.51
N ARG A 470 0.96 -12.87 -6.25
CA ARG A 470 0.41 -13.69 -5.16
C ARG A 470 -1.01 -13.30 -4.77
N PHE A 471 -1.29 -12.01 -4.69
CA PHE A 471 -2.51 -11.50 -4.05
C PHE A 471 -3.47 -10.81 -5.01
N ARG A 472 -2.97 -10.20 -6.08
CA ARG A 472 -3.83 -9.55 -7.09
C ARG A 472 -4.18 -10.49 -8.24
N TRP A 473 -3.21 -11.27 -8.70
CA TRP A 473 -3.43 -12.31 -9.71
C TRP A 473 -3.88 -13.64 -9.10
N GLY A 474 -3.47 -13.92 -7.85
CA GLY A 474 -3.88 -15.14 -7.13
C GLY A 474 -3.05 -16.39 -7.45
N TRP A 475 -1.79 -16.24 -7.90
CA TRP A 475 -0.91 -17.38 -8.17
C TRP A 475 -0.68 -18.22 -6.92
N ASP A 476 -0.65 -19.55 -7.08
CA ASP A 476 -0.22 -20.46 -6.01
C ASP A 476 1.26 -20.20 -5.67
N PRO A 477 1.69 -20.35 -4.39
CA PRO A 477 3.09 -20.12 -4.05
C PRO A 477 4.07 -20.98 -4.85
N ARG A 478 3.65 -22.17 -5.30
CA ARG A 478 4.47 -23.06 -6.14
C ARG A 478 4.75 -22.46 -7.51
N ASP A 479 3.81 -21.71 -8.07
CA ASP A 479 3.95 -21.04 -9.38
C ASP A 479 4.79 -19.76 -9.26
N VAL A 480 4.84 -19.16 -8.06
CA VAL A 480 5.71 -18.01 -7.76
C VAL A 480 7.19 -18.44 -7.62
N ARG A 481 7.49 -19.68 -7.21
CA ARG A 481 8.87 -20.16 -6.98
C ARG A 481 9.79 -20.05 -8.20
N PRO A 482 9.39 -20.46 -9.43
CA PRO A 482 10.23 -20.29 -10.60
C PRO A 482 10.64 -18.84 -10.86
N VAL A 483 9.71 -17.89 -10.67
CA VAL A 483 9.98 -16.45 -10.83
C VAL A 483 10.94 -15.96 -9.74
N LEU A 484 10.75 -16.40 -8.50
CA LEU A 484 11.69 -16.11 -7.41
C LEU A 484 13.12 -16.57 -7.75
N SER A 485 13.29 -17.81 -8.21
CA SER A 485 14.63 -18.37 -8.49
C SER A 485 15.26 -17.81 -9.77
N ARG A 486 14.48 -17.63 -10.84
CA ARG A 486 14.98 -17.29 -12.17
C ARG A 486 15.13 -15.78 -12.35
N ASP A 487 14.16 -15.00 -11.89
CA ASP A 487 14.03 -13.59 -12.26
C ASP A 487 14.44 -12.66 -11.10
N ILE A 488 14.17 -13.04 -9.85
CA ILE A 488 14.36 -12.17 -8.68
C ILE A 488 15.67 -12.47 -7.94
N GLN A 489 15.96 -13.74 -7.64
CA GLN A 489 17.15 -14.13 -6.89
C GLN A 489 18.46 -13.63 -7.51
N PRO A 490 18.66 -13.65 -8.85
CA PRO A 490 19.89 -13.10 -9.43
C PRO A 490 20.05 -11.59 -9.19
N LEU A 491 18.96 -10.85 -9.00
CA LEU A 491 18.98 -9.40 -8.80
C LEU A 491 19.20 -9.02 -7.34
N VAL A 492 18.49 -9.68 -6.42
CA VAL A 492 18.40 -9.26 -5.01
C VAL A 492 18.65 -10.39 -4.01
N GLY A 493 19.16 -11.54 -4.45
CA GLY A 493 19.38 -12.71 -3.57
C GLY A 493 20.44 -12.50 -2.48
N HIS A 494 21.28 -11.49 -2.62
CA HIS A 494 22.28 -11.07 -1.64
C HIS A 494 21.74 -10.01 -0.67
N ASP A 495 20.60 -9.40 -0.98
CA ASP A 495 20.04 -8.28 -0.23
C ASP A 495 19.45 -8.75 1.12
N PRO A 496 19.56 -7.97 2.21
CA PRO A 496 19.02 -8.32 3.52
C PRO A 496 17.51 -8.61 3.54
N TRP A 497 16.74 -8.11 2.58
CA TRP A 497 15.29 -8.33 2.42
C TRP A 497 14.94 -9.65 1.72
N TRP A 498 15.93 -10.37 1.15
CA TRP A 498 15.69 -11.65 0.47
C TRP A 498 14.89 -12.68 1.30
N PRO A 499 15.12 -12.85 2.62
CA PRO A 499 14.29 -13.73 3.44
C PRO A 499 12.80 -13.41 3.39
N LEU A 500 12.43 -12.12 3.33
CA LEU A 500 11.05 -11.67 3.22
C LEU A 500 10.47 -12.01 1.84
N LEU A 501 11.22 -11.77 0.75
CA LEU A 501 10.77 -12.06 -0.62
C LEU A 501 10.51 -13.56 -0.83
N LYS A 502 11.31 -14.44 -0.23
CA LYS A 502 11.09 -15.90 -0.29
C LYS A 502 9.73 -16.33 0.27
N CYS A 503 9.18 -15.58 1.22
CA CYS A 503 7.92 -15.92 1.86
C CYS A 503 6.76 -15.98 0.84
N PHE A 504 6.82 -15.22 -0.27
CA PHE A 504 5.79 -15.26 -1.33
C PHE A 504 5.71 -16.62 -2.05
N GLY A 505 6.82 -17.38 -2.06
CA GLY A 505 6.90 -18.73 -2.65
C GLY A 505 6.50 -19.87 -1.71
N VAL A 506 5.97 -19.57 -0.52
CA VAL A 506 5.59 -20.57 0.49
C VAL A 506 4.11 -20.47 0.85
N GLY A 507 3.47 -21.64 1.01
CA GLY A 507 2.09 -21.73 1.45
C GLY A 507 1.93 -21.38 2.93
N ARG A 508 0.69 -21.48 3.43
CA ARG A 508 0.38 -21.28 4.87
C ARG A 508 -0.30 -22.48 5.52
N SER A 509 -0.66 -23.46 4.70
CA SER A 509 -1.51 -24.57 5.09
C SER A 509 -0.78 -25.57 5.99
N THR A 510 0.51 -25.82 5.74
CA THR A 510 1.25 -26.86 6.47
C THR A 510 2.07 -26.31 7.64
N ALA A 511 2.32 -27.15 8.65
CA ALA A 511 3.22 -26.81 9.75
C ALA A 511 4.66 -26.58 9.25
N ALA A 512 5.10 -27.35 8.24
CA ALA A 512 6.40 -27.19 7.61
C ALA A 512 6.54 -25.83 6.91
N ASP A 513 5.51 -25.37 6.21
CA ASP A 513 5.51 -24.04 5.59
C ASP A 513 5.61 -22.94 6.65
N ARG A 514 4.82 -23.04 7.74
CA ARG A 514 4.89 -22.08 8.86
C ARG A 514 6.28 -22.07 9.51
N ALA A 515 6.91 -23.22 9.70
CA ALA A 515 8.26 -23.32 10.23
C ALA A 515 9.29 -22.63 9.30
N LYS A 516 9.15 -22.77 7.97
CA LYS A 516 10.01 -22.06 7.00
C LYS A 516 9.83 -20.55 7.07
N LEU A 517 8.59 -20.07 7.13
CA LEU A 517 8.29 -18.64 7.28
C LEU A 517 8.94 -18.06 8.54
N VAL A 518 8.77 -18.74 9.68
CA VAL A 518 9.42 -18.36 10.94
C VAL A 518 10.94 -18.31 10.80
N ALA A 519 11.56 -19.35 10.23
CA ALA A 519 13.01 -19.42 10.08
C ALA A 519 13.56 -18.30 9.19
N TRP A 520 12.87 -17.96 8.09
CA TRP A 520 13.28 -16.86 7.23
C TRP A 520 13.08 -15.49 7.86
N MET A 521 11.96 -15.28 8.57
CA MET A 521 11.75 -14.04 9.30
C MET A 521 12.75 -13.85 10.45
N ALA A 522 13.16 -14.94 11.11
CA ALA A 522 14.25 -14.89 12.10
C ALA A 522 15.62 -14.58 11.48
N ALA A 523 15.81 -14.90 10.20
CA ALA A 523 17.02 -14.57 9.44
C ALA A 523 17.01 -13.15 8.85
N LEU A 524 15.88 -12.44 8.92
CA LEU A 524 15.76 -11.07 8.42
C LEU A 524 16.59 -10.14 9.30
N LYS A 525 17.69 -9.61 8.75
CA LYS A 525 18.59 -8.66 9.43
C LYS A 525 18.45 -7.28 8.78
N VAL A 526 17.31 -6.63 9.03
CA VAL A 526 17.01 -5.33 8.43
C VAL A 526 17.23 -4.22 9.45
N LEU A 527 17.99 -3.22 9.03
CA LEU A 527 18.13 -1.95 9.74
C LEU A 527 16.97 -1.05 9.31
N ASN A 528 16.26 -0.50 10.28
CA ASN A 528 15.20 0.51 10.10
C ASN A 528 14.17 0.13 9.03
N PRO A 529 13.39 -0.95 9.23
CA PRO A 529 12.29 -1.28 8.34
C PRO A 529 11.31 -0.09 8.28
N THR A 530 11.00 0.39 7.08
CA THR A 530 9.96 1.41 6.91
C THR A 530 8.57 0.80 6.87
N VAL A 531 7.55 1.65 6.84
CA VAL A 531 6.16 1.25 6.64
C VAL A 531 5.91 0.46 5.37
N ALA A 532 6.75 0.63 4.35
CA ALA A 532 6.56 -0.07 3.09
C ALA A 532 6.62 -1.58 3.27
N VAL A 533 7.25 -2.10 4.33
CA VAL A 533 7.25 -3.52 4.73
C VAL A 533 5.85 -4.05 5.04
N LEU A 534 4.90 -3.18 5.42
CA LEU A 534 3.53 -3.60 5.69
C LEU A 534 2.79 -4.14 4.46
N SER A 535 3.25 -3.80 3.26
CA SER A 535 2.76 -4.45 2.05
C SER A 535 2.99 -5.96 2.04
N CYS A 536 4.02 -6.45 2.73
CA CYS A 536 4.30 -7.88 2.89
C CYS A 536 3.48 -8.53 4.01
N ARG A 537 2.70 -7.76 4.76
CA ARG A 537 1.85 -8.26 5.86
C ARG A 537 0.95 -9.41 5.42
N PRO A 538 0.31 -9.43 4.23
CA PRO A 538 -0.49 -10.55 3.77
C PRO A 538 0.30 -11.85 3.58
N VAL A 539 1.64 -11.85 3.59
CA VAL A 539 2.51 -13.04 3.54
C VAL A 539 2.92 -13.51 4.94
N ILE A 540 3.12 -12.59 5.88
CA ILE A 540 3.57 -12.88 7.26
C ILE A 540 2.47 -12.85 8.34
N TRP A 541 1.25 -12.47 7.96
CA TRP A 541 0.06 -12.48 8.81
C TRP A 541 -0.10 -13.80 9.58
N ASN A 542 -0.38 -13.73 10.88
CA ASN A 542 -0.56 -14.87 11.79
C ASN A 542 0.66 -15.80 11.95
N VAL A 543 1.85 -15.42 11.48
CA VAL A 543 3.08 -16.18 11.77
C VAL A 543 3.57 -15.79 13.16
N LYS A 544 3.55 -16.73 14.11
CA LYS A 544 4.06 -16.50 15.47
C LYS A 544 5.56 -16.71 15.54
N ASN A 545 6.26 -15.82 16.23
CA ASN A 545 7.63 -16.07 16.65
C ASN A 545 7.60 -17.14 17.76
N PRO A 546 8.28 -18.28 17.59
CA PRO A 546 8.26 -19.36 18.56
C PRO A 546 8.95 -18.99 19.87
N ALA A 547 9.92 -18.06 19.85
CA ALA A 547 10.63 -17.61 21.04
C ALA A 547 9.78 -16.68 21.92
N THR A 548 8.97 -15.81 21.32
CA THR A 548 8.19 -14.79 22.06
C THR A 548 6.69 -15.09 22.13
N GLY A 549 6.18 -16.01 21.31
CA GLY A 549 4.75 -16.28 21.15
C GLY A 549 3.95 -15.16 20.45
N GLN A 550 4.58 -14.02 20.18
CA GLN A 550 3.98 -12.87 19.52
C GLN A 550 3.92 -13.07 18.01
N TYR A 551 2.97 -12.42 17.35
CA TYR A 551 2.90 -12.43 15.89
C TYR A 551 4.03 -11.56 15.30
N ILE A 552 4.74 -12.10 14.32
CA ILE A 552 5.86 -11.44 13.64
C ILE A 552 5.37 -10.17 12.92
N ASP A 553 4.17 -10.21 12.33
CA ASP A 553 3.57 -9.04 11.68
C ASP A 553 3.27 -7.93 12.68
N ALA A 554 2.79 -8.25 13.89
CA ALA A 554 2.60 -7.26 14.94
C ALA A 554 3.93 -6.61 15.37
N GLY A 555 5.01 -7.38 15.49
CA GLY A 555 6.34 -6.83 15.79
C GLY A 555 6.86 -5.88 14.72
N LEU A 556 6.79 -6.29 13.45
CA LEU A 556 7.20 -5.45 12.31
C LEU A 556 6.28 -4.24 12.13
N SER A 557 4.97 -4.41 12.37
CA SER A 557 4.02 -3.31 12.29
C SER A 557 4.29 -2.31 13.39
N MET A 558 4.49 -2.75 14.64
CA MET A 558 4.84 -1.83 15.72
C MET A 558 6.17 -1.11 15.47
N GLN A 559 7.16 -1.75 14.85
CA GLN A 559 8.41 -1.10 14.47
C GLN A 559 8.22 -0.05 13.36
N ALA A 560 7.46 -0.39 12.32
CA ALA A 560 7.12 0.52 11.22
C ALA A 560 6.20 1.68 11.66
N LEU A 561 5.23 1.42 12.55
CA LEU A 561 4.23 2.38 13.04
C LEU A 561 4.81 3.45 13.98
N ASN A 562 6.01 3.24 14.53
CA ASN A 562 6.68 4.29 15.29
C ASN A 562 7.28 5.39 14.40
N ASP A 563 7.21 5.24 13.08
CA ASP A 563 7.59 6.29 12.14
C ASP A 563 6.43 7.27 11.89
N GLN A 564 6.62 8.52 12.29
CA GLN A 564 5.59 9.55 12.40
C GLN A 564 5.06 10.08 11.07
N SER A 565 5.70 9.73 9.94
CA SER A 565 5.36 10.31 8.64
C SER A 565 4.12 9.69 7.98
N VAL A 566 3.51 8.68 8.58
CA VAL A 566 2.48 7.82 7.95
C VAL A 566 1.13 7.83 8.66
N LEU A 567 0.89 8.80 9.56
CA LEU A 567 -0.41 8.95 10.22
C LEU A 567 -1.60 9.10 9.26
N ALA A 568 -1.40 9.49 8.00
CA ALA A 568 -2.48 9.54 7.02
C ALA A 568 -2.72 8.15 6.37
N ASP A 569 -1.78 7.65 5.57
CA ASP A 569 -1.99 6.48 4.69
C ASP A 569 -2.26 5.16 5.44
N GLU A 570 -1.71 4.98 6.64
CA GLU A 570 -2.03 3.83 7.48
C GLU A 570 -3.34 3.98 8.23
N MET A 571 -3.77 5.23 8.49
CA MET A 571 -5.02 5.46 9.17
C MET A 571 -6.15 4.77 8.42
N ALA A 572 -6.27 4.89 7.10
CA ALA A 572 -7.36 4.17 6.43
C ALA A 572 -7.20 2.68 6.27
N GLN A 573 -5.98 2.17 6.18
CA GLN A 573 -5.81 0.73 6.06
C GLN A 573 -6.25 0.01 7.35
N GLN A 574 -6.20 0.67 8.51
CA GLN A 574 -6.55 0.04 9.79
C GLN A 574 -7.86 0.52 10.44
N ILE A 575 -8.65 1.41 9.79
CA ILE A 575 -10.01 1.83 10.25
C ILE A 575 -10.88 0.64 10.70
N ASN A 576 -10.71 -0.52 10.07
CA ASN A 576 -11.57 -1.67 10.31
C ASN A 576 -11.30 -2.44 11.62
N HIS A 577 -10.27 -2.10 12.40
CA HIS A 577 -9.83 -2.97 13.50
C HIS A 577 -9.77 -2.35 14.91
N TRP A 578 -9.62 -1.02 15.11
CA TRP A 578 -9.35 -0.46 16.46
C TRP A 578 -9.94 0.94 16.76
N PRO A 579 -11.26 1.15 16.87
CA PRO A 579 -11.86 2.50 16.88
C PRO A 579 -11.44 3.47 18.01
N THR A 580 -11.10 2.98 19.20
CA THR A 580 -10.92 3.84 20.39
C THR A 580 -9.52 4.41 20.59
N ALA A 581 -8.46 3.70 20.17
CA ALA A 581 -7.08 4.20 20.30
C ALA A 581 -6.78 5.38 19.35
N TRP A 582 -7.67 5.63 18.40
CA TRP A 582 -7.44 6.48 17.23
C TRP A 582 -7.90 7.91 17.42
N TYR A 583 -8.71 8.19 18.44
CA TYR A 583 -9.23 9.53 18.67
C TYR A 583 -8.10 10.55 18.84
N SER A 584 -7.11 10.25 19.69
CA SER A 584 -5.96 11.14 19.90
C SER A 584 -5.17 11.38 18.63
N GLU A 585 -4.97 10.34 17.82
CA GLU A 585 -4.23 10.44 16.56
C GLU A 585 -5.00 11.27 15.53
N VAL A 586 -6.31 11.08 15.37
CA VAL A 586 -7.10 11.86 14.39
C VAL A 586 -7.16 13.33 14.82
N VAL A 587 -7.36 13.58 16.11
CA VAL A 587 -7.32 14.93 16.68
C VAL A 587 -5.99 15.60 16.38
N ASP A 588 -4.89 14.88 16.58
CA ASP A 588 -3.55 15.40 16.40
C ASP A 588 -3.20 15.63 14.94
N THR A 589 -3.55 14.70 14.04
CA THR A 589 -3.44 14.87 12.59
C THR A 589 -4.26 16.07 12.12
N LEU A 590 -5.49 16.27 12.60
CA LEU A 590 -6.30 17.44 12.21
C LEU A 590 -5.76 18.76 12.77
N LYS A 591 -5.07 18.76 13.92
CA LYS A 591 -4.36 19.95 14.41
C LYS A 591 -3.16 20.31 13.53
N LEU A 592 -2.48 19.30 12.98
CA LEU A 592 -1.34 19.46 12.07
C LEU A 592 -1.77 19.81 10.66
N THR A 593 -2.78 19.13 10.16
CA THR A 593 -3.20 19.18 8.78
C THR A 593 -4.73 19.11 8.78
N PRO A 594 -5.42 20.24 9.05
CA PRO A 594 -6.88 20.26 9.11
C PRO A 594 -7.57 19.84 7.80
N LEU A 595 -6.82 19.78 6.72
CA LEU A 595 -7.28 19.43 5.38
C LEU A 595 -6.88 18.01 4.95
N GLU A 596 -6.32 17.19 5.85
CA GLU A 596 -5.89 15.81 5.55
C GLU A 596 -7.11 14.93 5.23
N PRO A 597 -7.30 14.48 3.97
CA PRO A 597 -8.48 13.73 3.54
C PRO A 597 -8.77 12.49 4.41
N ALA A 598 -7.74 11.75 4.80
CA ALA A 598 -7.85 10.58 5.66
C ALA A 598 -8.54 10.90 6.99
N ALA A 599 -8.01 11.90 7.68
CA ALA A 599 -8.46 12.32 9.00
C ALA A 599 -9.87 12.94 8.94
N ILE A 600 -10.20 13.65 7.85
CA ILE A 600 -11.54 14.18 7.60
C ILE A 600 -12.57 13.05 7.54
N SER A 601 -12.32 12.05 6.70
CA SER A 601 -13.22 10.91 6.51
C SER A 601 -13.49 10.18 7.84
N ILE A 602 -12.42 9.87 8.59
CA ILE A 602 -12.52 9.18 9.89
C ILE A 602 -13.25 10.04 10.91
N ALA A 603 -12.97 11.34 10.96
CA ALA A 603 -13.61 12.26 11.90
C ALA A 603 -15.13 12.37 11.67
N ILE A 604 -15.59 12.31 10.42
CA ILE A 604 -17.04 12.36 10.11
C ILE A 604 -17.75 11.08 10.53
N ASP A 605 -17.12 9.93 10.31
CA ASP A 605 -17.73 8.63 10.61
C ASP A 605 -17.72 8.32 12.11
N LEU A 606 -16.57 8.52 12.76
CA LEU A 606 -16.32 8.04 14.13
C LEU A 606 -16.35 9.13 15.20
N PHE A 607 -16.13 10.41 14.86
CA PHE A 607 -15.91 11.48 15.84
C PHE A 607 -16.77 12.74 15.60
N PRO A 608 -18.09 12.68 15.86
CA PRO A 608 -19.03 13.77 15.56
C PRO A 608 -18.61 15.16 16.07
N GLN A 609 -17.97 15.24 17.24
CA GLN A 609 -17.44 16.47 17.82
C GLN A 609 -16.37 17.15 16.96
N LEU A 610 -15.47 16.37 16.35
CA LEU A 610 -14.44 16.89 15.45
C LEU A 610 -15.06 17.35 14.14
N TYR A 611 -16.03 16.59 13.61
CA TYR A 611 -16.79 17.05 12.46
C TYR A 611 -17.46 18.40 12.73
N GLN A 612 -18.13 18.58 13.87
CA GLN A 612 -18.75 19.88 14.19
C GLN A 612 -17.72 21.01 14.27
N GLN A 613 -16.55 20.75 14.85
CA GLN A 613 -15.47 21.73 14.96
C GLN A 613 -14.93 22.18 13.60
N TYR A 614 -14.76 21.26 12.65
CA TYR A 614 -14.04 21.54 11.39
C TYR A 614 -14.93 21.59 10.13
N ARG A 615 -16.23 21.25 10.21
CA ARG A 615 -17.14 21.16 9.05
C ARG A 615 -17.11 22.38 8.12
N GLN A 616 -17.00 23.59 8.68
CA GLN A 616 -16.99 24.82 7.89
C GLN A 616 -15.71 24.93 7.05
N VAL A 617 -14.56 24.62 7.66
CA VAL A 617 -13.25 24.61 6.98
C VAL A 617 -13.27 23.59 5.83
N TRP A 618 -13.78 22.39 6.09
CA TRP A 618 -13.85 21.32 5.07
C TRP A 618 -14.80 21.66 3.93
N THR A 619 -15.98 22.18 4.25
CA THR A 619 -16.99 22.56 3.24
C THR A 619 -16.49 23.70 2.35
N GLN A 620 -15.73 24.65 2.89
CA GLN A 620 -15.11 25.74 2.12
C GLN A 620 -13.97 25.24 1.22
N ALA A 621 -13.21 24.23 1.66
CA ALA A 621 -12.09 23.69 0.90
C ALA A 621 -12.51 22.72 -0.21
N ALA A 622 -13.59 21.97 -0.02
CA ALA A 622 -14.03 20.89 -0.91
C ALA A 622 -14.21 21.30 -2.40
N PRO A 623 -14.79 22.46 -2.75
CA PRO A 623 -14.91 22.87 -4.17
C PRO A 623 -13.58 23.03 -4.91
N HIS A 624 -12.46 23.10 -4.18
CA HIS A 624 -11.12 23.34 -4.72
C HIS A 624 -10.17 22.13 -4.54
N SER A 625 -10.63 21.06 -3.91
CA SER A 625 -9.82 19.89 -3.56
C SER A 625 -10.66 18.62 -3.76
N LEU A 626 -10.30 17.85 -4.78
CA LEU A 626 -10.93 16.56 -5.06
C LEU A 626 -10.79 15.60 -3.85
N PRO A 627 -9.59 15.43 -3.25
CA PRO A 627 -9.42 14.56 -2.07
C PRO A 627 -10.31 14.93 -0.89
N ILE A 628 -10.48 16.23 -0.61
CA ILE A 628 -11.34 16.68 0.48
C ILE A 628 -12.81 16.41 0.14
N MET A 629 -13.24 16.65 -1.10
CA MET A 629 -14.61 16.38 -1.53
C MET A 629 -14.94 14.89 -1.48
N SER A 630 -14.01 14.02 -1.91
CA SER A 630 -14.12 12.56 -1.80
C SER A 630 -14.18 12.10 -0.35
N ALA A 631 -13.32 12.63 0.52
CA ALA A 631 -13.34 12.34 1.96
C ALA A 631 -14.66 12.74 2.63
N LEU A 632 -15.21 13.91 2.29
CA LEU A 632 -16.53 14.33 2.75
C LEU A 632 -17.62 13.37 2.27
N ALA A 633 -17.63 13.03 0.98
CA ALA A 633 -18.62 12.14 0.40
C ALA A 633 -18.61 10.75 1.04
N TRP A 634 -17.41 10.19 1.26
CA TRP A 634 -17.23 8.90 1.93
C TRP A 634 -17.64 8.95 3.40
N GLY A 635 -17.17 9.96 4.14
CA GLY A 635 -17.52 10.15 5.54
C GLY A 635 -19.03 10.31 5.73
N TYR A 636 -19.68 11.10 4.88
CA TYR A 636 -21.13 11.23 4.88
C TYR A 636 -21.82 9.91 4.56
N TYR A 637 -21.39 9.19 3.52
CA TYR A 637 -22.02 7.94 3.12
C TYR A 637 -22.00 6.88 4.24
N ASN A 638 -20.89 6.77 4.96
CA ASN A 638 -20.71 5.78 6.02
C ASN A 638 -21.26 6.22 7.39
N SER A 639 -21.47 7.52 7.60
CA SER A 639 -21.93 8.05 8.88
C SER A 639 -23.16 7.32 9.42
N SER A 640 -23.09 6.94 10.69
CA SER A 640 -24.22 6.37 11.44
C SER A 640 -25.36 7.39 11.64
N ASN A 641 -25.08 8.69 11.54
CA ASN A 641 -26.08 9.76 11.66
C ASN A 641 -26.82 9.98 10.33
N ALA A 642 -28.14 9.74 10.33
CA ALA A 642 -28.97 9.85 9.12
C ALA A 642 -28.98 11.26 8.47
N GLN A 643 -28.90 12.34 9.27
CA GLN A 643 -28.87 13.71 8.76
C GLN A 643 -27.55 13.99 8.04
N VAL A 644 -26.44 13.55 8.61
CA VAL A 644 -25.11 13.64 7.98
C VAL A 644 -25.05 12.79 6.72
N ARG A 645 -25.62 11.58 6.77
CA ARG A 645 -25.69 10.68 5.61
C ARG A 645 -26.46 11.25 4.42
N ALA A 646 -27.49 12.07 4.67
CA ALA A 646 -28.22 12.74 3.60
C ALA A 646 -27.34 13.70 2.77
N LEU A 647 -26.23 14.21 3.33
CA LEU A 647 -25.27 15.07 2.64
C LEU A 647 -24.40 14.31 1.62
N ALA A 648 -24.33 12.98 1.68
CA ALA A 648 -23.51 12.19 0.77
C ALA A 648 -23.94 12.34 -0.69
N LYS A 649 -25.26 12.33 -0.94
CA LYS A 649 -25.83 12.36 -2.29
C LYS A 649 -25.45 13.58 -3.13
N PRO A 650 -25.58 14.84 -2.66
CA PRO A 650 -25.15 16.00 -3.43
C PRO A 650 -23.64 16.01 -3.69
N CYS A 651 -22.81 15.60 -2.71
CA CYS A 651 -21.36 15.46 -2.89
C CYS A 651 -21.02 14.42 -3.97
N LEU A 652 -21.59 13.20 -3.86
CA LEU A 652 -21.41 12.12 -4.83
C LEU A 652 -21.90 12.51 -6.23
N ALA A 653 -23.04 13.20 -6.34
CA ALA A 653 -23.55 13.65 -7.64
C ALA A 653 -22.62 14.67 -8.31
N GLN A 654 -22.05 15.59 -7.53
CA GLN A 654 -21.08 16.56 -8.03
C GLN A 654 -19.76 15.89 -8.43
N LEU A 655 -19.26 14.96 -7.61
CA LEU A 655 -18.07 14.18 -7.91
C LEU A 655 -18.25 13.35 -9.18
N VAL A 656 -19.35 12.59 -9.31
CA VAL A 656 -19.65 11.79 -10.50
C VAL A 656 -19.74 12.65 -11.76
N LYS A 657 -20.21 13.90 -11.64
CA LYS A 657 -20.30 14.82 -12.79
C LYS A 657 -18.92 15.26 -13.30
N THR A 658 -17.96 15.49 -12.41
CA THR A 658 -16.62 15.98 -12.79
C THR A 658 -15.60 14.86 -12.96
N HIS A 659 -15.74 13.79 -12.19
CA HIS A 659 -14.78 12.70 -12.01
C HIS A 659 -15.54 11.40 -11.64
N PRO A 660 -16.22 10.74 -12.59
CA PRO A 660 -16.93 9.49 -12.30
C PRO A 660 -15.95 8.38 -11.89
N GLU A 661 -16.09 7.89 -10.66
CA GLU A 661 -15.33 6.75 -10.13
C GLU A 661 -16.23 5.58 -9.72
N THR A 662 -15.65 4.38 -9.62
CA THR A 662 -16.39 3.14 -9.35
C THR A 662 -17.09 3.18 -8.01
N TRP A 663 -16.37 3.51 -6.92
CA TRP A 663 -17.00 3.60 -5.59
C TRP A 663 -18.04 4.71 -5.52
N MET A 664 -17.82 5.86 -6.19
CA MET A 664 -18.77 6.98 -6.18
C MET A 664 -20.07 6.61 -6.88
N LEU A 665 -19.97 5.99 -8.06
CA LEU A 665 -21.11 5.50 -8.83
C LEU A 665 -21.83 4.38 -8.08
N SER A 666 -21.10 3.44 -7.47
CA SER A 666 -21.68 2.34 -6.69
C SER A 666 -22.44 2.87 -5.47
N SER A 667 -21.85 3.85 -4.76
CA SER A 667 -22.46 4.51 -3.59
C SER A 667 -23.71 5.29 -3.98
N LEU A 668 -23.65 6.06 -5.07
CA LEU A 668 -24.79 6.82 -5.60
C LEU A 668 -25.91 5.90 -6.10
N ALA A 669 -25.56 4.82 -6.79
CA ALA A 669 -26.51 3.77 -7.18
C ALA A 669 -27.16 3.15 -5.93
N GLY A 670 -26.38 2.82 -4.90
CA GLY A 670 -26.87 2.34 -3.62
C GLY A 670 -27.93 3.27 -3.01
N ILE A 671 -27.68 4.58 -3.01
CA ILE A 671 -28.64 5.61 -2.56
C ILE A 671 -29.90 5.58 -3.43
N TYR A 672 -29.79 5.57 -4.76
CA TYR A 672 -30.96 5.49 -5.64
C TYR A 672 -31.77 4.21 -5.45
N ARG A 673 -31.11 3.09 -5.16
CA ARG A 673 -31.78 1.83 -4.84
C ARG A 673 -32.55 1.92 -3.52
N GLN A 674 -31.98 2.53 -2.48
CA GLN A 674 -32.65 2.75 -1.19
C GLN A 674 -33.86 3.70 -1.34
N GLU A 675 -33.72 4.75 -2.15
CA GLU A 675 -34.82 5.67 -2.51
C GLU A 675 -35.85 5.07 -3.48
N LYS A 676 -35.70 3.78 -3.87
CA LYS A 676 -36.53 3.08 -4.86
C LYS A 676 -36.59 3.76 -6.25
N LYS A 677 -35.58 4.58 -6.59
CA LYS A 677 -35.44 5.24 -7.90
C LYS A 677 -34.78 4.32 -8.92
N ASN A 678 -35.47 3.22 -9.26
CA ASN A 678 -34.93 2.13 -10.07
C ASN A 678 -34.34 2.57 -11.42
N LYS A 679 -34.96 3.53 -12.12
CA LYS A 679 -34.43 4.06 -13.39
C LYS A 679 -33.06 4.72 -13.20
N LYS A 680 -32.90 5.54 -12.16
CA LYS A 680 -31.62 6.19 -11.83
C LYS A 680 -30.59 5.17 -11.38
N TYR A 681 -30.99 4.19 -10.56
CA TYR A 681 -30.12 3.08 -10.17
C TYR A 681 -29.54 2.35 -11.39
N VAL A 682 -30.39 1.92 -12.33
CA VAL A 682 -29.94 1.21 -13.55
C VAL A 682 -29.02 2.10 -14.38
N ALA A 683 -29.38 3.37 -14.60
CA ALA A 683 -28.54 4.30 -15.37
C ALA A 683 -27.15 4.51 -14.73
N THR A 684 -27.10 4.72 -13.41
CA THR A 684 -25.83 4.89 -12.68
C THR A 684 -24.99 3.61 -12.70
N MET A 685 -25.61 2.43 -12.56
CA MET A 685 -24.91 1.14 -12.66
C MET A 685 -24.35 0.89 -14.07
N LEU A 686 -25.10 1.25 -15.12
CA LEU A 686 -24.58 1.15 -16.50
C LEU A 686 -23.41 2.10 -16.73
N GLN A 687 -23.48 3.33 -16.21
CA GLN A 687 -22.36 4.26 -16.24
C GLN A 687 -21.14 3.70 -15.51
N LEU A 688 -21.33 3.07 -14.35
CA LEU A 688 -20.27 2.39 -13.60
C LEU A 688 -19.59 1.33 -14.46
N ILE A 689 -20.38 0.40 -15.01
CA ILE A 689 -19.88 -0.71 -15.83
C ILE A 689 -19.08 -0.16 -17.02
N HIS A 690 -19.56 0.91 -17.66
CA HIS A 690 -18.83 1.53 -18.77
C HIS A 690 -17.53 2.21 -18.33
N THR A 691 -17.56 2.95 -17.22
CA THR A 691 -16.41 3.70 -16.69
C THR A 691 -15.27 2.77 -16.25
N ALA A 692 -15.61 1.56 -15.81
CA ALA A 692 -14.66 0.58 -15.31
C ALA A 692 -14.53 -0.64 -16.24
N SER A 693 -14.81 -0.48 -17.53
CA SER A 693 -15.09 -1.53 -18.54
C SER A 693 -14.11 -2.71 -18.60
N ASP A 694 -12.85 -2.53 -18.21
CA ASP A 694 -11.81 -3.58 -18.22
C ASP A 694 -11.45 -4.12 -16.82
N SER A 695 -12.29 -3.87 -15.81
CA SER A 695 -12.01 -4.27 -14.43
C SER A 695 -12.91 -5.40 -13.93
N VAL A 696 -12.35 -6.25 -13.06
CA VAL A 696 -13.12 -7.23 -12.28
C VAL A 696 -14.24 -6.56 -11.47
N ALA A 697 -14.02 -5.31 -11.03
CA ALA A 697 -15.03 -4.53 -10.32
C ALA A 697 -16.24 -4.23 -11.21
N ALA A 698 -16.05 -3.76 -12.45
CA ALA A 698 -17.16 -3.57 -13.40
C ALA A 698 -17.89 -4.88 -13.69
N ALA A 699 -17.15 -5.98 -13.83
CA ALA A 699 -17.71 -7.30 -14.09
C ALA A 699 -18.60 -7.76 -12.91
N ASN A 700 -18.16 -7.54 -11.67
CA ASN A 700 -18.95 -7.79 -10.47
C ASN A 700 -20.21 -6.90 -10.40
N GLU A 701 -20.09 -5.63 -10.76
CA GLU A 701 -21.23 -4.70 -10.74
C GLU A 701 -22.23 -4.99 -11.88
N ALA A 702 -21.77 -5.48 -13.02
CA ALA A 702 -22.60 -6.04 -14.08
C ALA A 702 -23.39 -7.26 -13.60
N ALA A 703 -22.76 -8.17 -12.85
CA ALA A 703 -23.44 -9.30 -12.22
C ALA A 703 -24.50 -8.85 -11.18
N THR A 704 -24.21 -7.81 -10.40
CA THR A 704 -25.15 -7.19 -9.45
C THR A 704 -26.36 -6.59 -10.18
N LEU A 705 -26.13 -5.84 -11.25
CA LEU A 705 -27.19 -5.25 -12.07
C LEU A 705 -28.03 -6.33 -12.77
N ALA A 706 -27.39 -7.33 -13.38
CA ALA A 706 -28.06 -8.47 -13.98
C ALA A 706 -28.94 -9.20 -12.97
N SER A 707 -28.44 -9.48 -11.77
CA SER A 707 -29.22 -10.06 -10.68
C SER A 707 -30.42 -9.19 -10.27
N PHE A 708 -30.27 -7.87 -10.29
CA PHE A 708 -31.38 -6.94 -10.04
C PHE A 708 -32.46 -6.99 -11.13
N LEU A 709 -32.07 -7.15 -12.39
CA LEU A 709 -32.94 -7.25 -13.55
C LEU A 709 -33.66 -8.62 -13.61
N MET A 710 -32.94 -9.72 -13.38
CA MET A 710 -33.50 -11.07 -13.33
C MET A 710 -34.59 -11.20 -12.25
N ARG A 711 -34.39 -10.61 -11.06
CA ARG A 711 -35.42 -10.56 -10.00
C ARG A 711 -36.71 -9.83 -10.39
N ARG A 712 -36.70 -9.11 -11.51
CA ARG A 712 -37.88 -8.43 -12.09
C ARG A 712 -38.37 -9.06 -13.39
N GLY A 713 -37.83 -10.23 -13.75
CA GLY A 713 -38.17 -10.92 -14.99
C GLY A 713 -37.54 -10.31 -16.25
N HIS A 714 -36.59 -9.38 -16.13
CA HIS A 714 -35.93 -8.75 -17.27
C HIS A 714 -34.70 -9.56 -17.74
N TYR A 715 -34.88 -10.84 -18.04
CA TYR A 715 -33.78 -11.77 -18.33
C TYR A 715 -32.96 -11.38 -19.57
N HIS A 716 -33.58 -10.99 -20.68
CA HIS A 716 -32.83 -10.55 -21.88
C HIS A 716 -32.03 -9.26 -21.66
N GLN A 717 -32.48 -8.36 -20.79
CA GLN A 717 -31.67 -7.18 -20.44
C GLN A 717 -30.48 -7.58 -19.57
N ALA A 718 -30.69 -8.52 -18.63
CA ALA A 718 -29.62 -9.08 -17.82
C ALA A 718 -28.57 -9.79 -18.69
N GLU A 719 -29.00 -10.58 -19.68
CA GLU A 719 -28.15 -11.28 -20.64
C GLU A 719 -27.19 -10.31 -21.36
N ARG A 720 -27.73 -9.23 -21.95
CA ARG A 720 -26.94 -8.22 -22.68
C ARG A 720 -25.86 -7.55 -21.83
N ILE A 721 -26.05 -7.51 -20.51
CA ILE A 721 -25.11 -6.89 -19.56
C ILE A 721 -24.08 -7.92 -19.06
N VAL A 722 -24.54 -9.12 -18.69
CA VAL A 722 -23.71 -10.09 -17.97
C VAL A 722 -22.86 -10.95 -18.88
N VAL A 723 -23.32 -11.27 -20.09
CA VAL A 723 -22.60 -12.18 -20.99
C VAL A 723 -21.28 -11.57 -21.49
N PRO A 724 -21.23 -10.30 -21.94
CA PRO A 724 -19.97 -9.68 -22.31
C PRO A 724 -18.97 -9.65 -21.15
N THR A 725 -19.45 -9.37 -19.93
CA THR A 725 -18.58 -9.32 -18.74
C THR A 725 -18.15 -10.71 -18.26
N ALA A 726 -18.93 -11.76 -18.52
CA ALA A 726 -18.55 -13.14 -18.23
C ALA A 726 -17.38 -13.63 -19.09
N GLN A 727 -17.19 -13.05 -20.29
CA GLN A 727 -16.05 -13.38 -21.17
C GLN A 727 -14.70 -12.98 -20.57
N THR A 728 -14.68 -12.08 -19.59
CA THR A 728 -13.47 -11.74 -18.81
C THR A 728 -13.06 -12.85 -17.84
N GLN A 729 -13.84 -13.93 -17.73
CA GLN A 729 -13.62 -15.05 -16.82
C GLN A 729 -13.62 -14.64 -15.33
N ALA A 730 -14.20 -13.49 -14.98
CA ALA A 730 -14.50 -13.17 -13.59
C ALA A 730 -15.60 -14.09 -13.03
N ALA A 731 -15.44 -14.57 -11.80
CA ALA A 731 -16.36 -15.55 -11.20
C ALA A 731 -17.82 -15.03 -11.17
N ALA A 732 -18.08 -13.87 -10.55
CA ALA A 732 -19.42 -13.35 -10.37
C ALA A 732 -20.24 -13.17 -11.67
N PRO A 733 -19.71 -12.59 -12.77
CA PRO A 733 -20.47 -12.51 -14.02
C PRO A 733 -20.65 -13.86 -14.71
N MET A 734 -19.68 -14.79 -14.71
CA MET A 734 -19.91 -16.14 -15.24
C MET A 734 -21.08 -16.83 -14.51
N MET A 735 -21.12 -16.67 -13.21
CA MET A 735 -22.16 -17.23 -12.34
C MET A 735 -23.53 -16.58 -12.61
N ALA A 736 -23.57 -15.25 -12.76
CA ALA A 736 -24.79 -14.55 -13.12
C ALA A 736 -25.25 -14.85 -14.57
N ALA A 737 -24.33 -15.10 -15.51
CA ALA A 737 -24.63 -15.56 -16.86
C ALA A 737 -25.21 -16.99 -16.85
N ALA A 738 -24.64 -17.90 -16.05
CA ALA A 738 -25.15 -19.25 -15.89
C ALA A 738 -26.63 -19.24 -15.44
N ARG A 739 -26.94 -18.39 -14.45
CA ARG A 739 -28.32 -18.19 -13.96
C ARG A 739 -29.23 -17.55 -14.99
N CYS A 740 -28.74 -16.54 -15.71
CA CYS A 740 -29.52 -15.87 -16.74
C CYS A 740 -29.94 -16.87 -17.82
N TYR A 741 -29.03 -17.72 -18.27
CA TYR A 741 -29.33 -18.77 -19.24
C TYR A 741 -30.23 -19.87 -18.69
N ALA A 742 -30.03 -20.30 -17.45
CA ALA A 742 -30.96 -21.23 -16.79
C ALA A 742 -32.39 -20.68 -16.73
N ALA A 743 -32.56 -19.39 -16.36
CA ALA A 743 -33.85 -18.73 -16.32
C ALA A 743 -34.49 -18.53 -17.72
N LEU A 744 -33.67 -18.47 -18.78
CA LEU A 744 -34.10 -18.45 -20.18
C LEU A 744 -34.34 -19.87 -20.76
N GLY A 745 -34.05 -20.94 -20.00
CA GLY A 745 -34.16 -22.33 -20.45
C GLY A 745 -32.99 -22.83 -21.31
N ASP A 746 -31.91 -22.06 -21.46
CA ASP A 746 -30.70 -22.48 -22.19
C ASP A 746 -29.68 -23.14 -21.25
N TRP A 747 -29.99 -24.37 -20.86
CA TRP A 747 -29.17 -25.14 -19.92
C TRP A 747 -27.74 -25.38 -20.40
N LYS A 748 -27.53 -25.52 -21.72
CA LYS A 748 -26.21 -25.81 -22.30
C LYS A 748 -25.25 -24.63 -22.16
N ARG A 749 -25.70 -23.42 -22.45
CA ARG A 749 -24.91 -22.20 -22.20
C ARG A 749 -24.75 -21.95 -20.71
N GLY A 750 -25.81 -22.20 -19.92
CA GLY A 750 -25.75 -22.12 -18.46
C GLY A 750 -24.63 -22.98 -17.86
N GLU A 751 -24.58 -24.24 -18.25
CA GLU A 751 -23.56 -25.20 -17.81
C GLU A 751 -22.15 -24.78 -18.24
N THR A 752 -21.99 -24.25 -19.45
CA THR A 752 -20.69 -23.82 -19.97
C THR A 752 -20.06 -22.76 -19.06
N TRP A 753 -20.83 -21.76 -18.64
CA TRP A 753 -20.32 -20.69 -17.78
C TRP A 753 -19.98 -21.19 -16.37
N ILE A 754 -20.83 -21.98 -15.74
CA ILE A 754 -20.55 -22.48 -14.39
C ILE A 754 -19.40 -23.48 -14.37
N ARG A 755 -19.25 -24.29 -15.42
CA ARG A 755 -18.10 -25.17 -15.59
C ARG A 755 -16.80 -24.39 -15.70
N ASN A 756 -16.77 -23.37 -16.56
CA ASN A 756 -15.59 -22.52 -16.72
C ASN A 756 -15.21 -21.84 -15.40
N GLU A 757 -16.21 -21.31 -14.68
CA GLU A 757 -15.97 -20.73 -13.36
C GLU A 757 -15.31 -21.73 -12.41
N SER A 758 -15.87 -22.93 -12.28
CA SER A 758 -15.32 -23.92 -11.36
C SER A 758 -13.91 -24.38 -11.77
N TRP A 759 -13.60 -24.38 -13.07
CA TRP A 759 -12.26 -24.67 -13.58
C TRP A 759 -11.25 -23.56 -13.26
N HIS A 760 -11.60 -22.30 -13.50
CA HIS A 760 -10.71 -21.15 -13.25
C HIS A 760 -10.48 -20.92 -11.75
N TYR A 761 -11.51 -21.10 -10.93
CA TYR A 761 -11.47 -20.84 -9.48
C TYR A 761 -11.47 -22.14 -8.67
N SER A 762 -10.69 -23.15 -9.11
CA SER A 762 -10.73 -24.50 -8.51
C SER A 762 -10.29 -24.58 -7.04
N SER A 763 -9.59 -23.57 -6.49
CA SER A 763 -9.25 -23.50 -5.06
C SER A 763 -10.41 -23.02 -4.20
N ASP A 764 -11.41 -22.36 -4.80
CA ASP A 764 -12.46 -21.67 -4.07
C ASP A 764 -13.84 -22.27 -4.38
N ASN A 765 -14.06 -22.62 -5.63
CA ASN A 765 -15.37 -22.86 -6.22
C ASN A 765 -15.46 -24.18 -7.00
N CYS A 766 -14.57 -25.14 -6.73
CA CYS A 766 -14.53 -26.37 -7.52
C CYS A 766 -15.82 -27.21 -7.49
N CYS A 767 -16.67 -27.03 -6.49
CA CYS A 767 -17.92 -27.76 -6.33
C CYS A 767 -19.11 -27.10 -7.04
N LEU A 768 -18.97 -25.88 -7.57
CA LEU A 768 -20.12 -25.09 -8.03
C LEU A 768 -20.77 -25.64 -9.29
N TRP A 769 -19.98 -26.16 -10.24
CA TRP A 769 -20.52 -26.87 -11.39
C TRP A 769 -21.38 -28.07 -10.97
N TYR A 770 -20.93 -28.85 -9.98
CA TYR A 770 -21.71 -29.98 -9.45
C TYR A 770 -23.00 -29.49 -8.77
N PHE A 771 -22.91 -28.45 -7.93
CA PHE A 771 -24.08 -27.89 -7.25
C PHE A 771 -25.10 -27.35 -8.24
N TRP A 772 -24.66 -26.66 -9.29
CA TRP A 772 -25.54 -26.17 -10.34
C TRP A 772 -26.24 -27.31 -11.07
N CYS A 773 -25.50 -28.34 -11.53
CA CYS A 773 -26.12 -29.49 -12.20
C CYS A 773 -27.12 -30.23 -11.30
N ALA A 774 -26.80 -30.37 -10.01
CA ALA A 774 -27.66 -31.04 -9.05
C ALA A 774 -28.93 -30.24 -8.73
N MET A 775 -28.84 -28.90 -8.63
CA MET A 775 -29.99 -28.03 -8.35
C MET A 775 -30.89 -27.83 -9.56
N GLU A 776 -30.33 -27.73 -10.75
CA GLU A 776 -31.11 -27.51 -11.97
C GLU A 776 -31.66 -28.82 -12.54
N GLN A 777 -31.16 -29.98 -12.09
CA GLN A 777 -31.41 -31.29 -12.71
C GLN A 777 -31.05 -31.35 -14.20
N HIS A 778 -30.06 -30.55 -14.60
CA HIS A 778 -29.59 -30.41 -15.97
C HIS A 778 -28.05 -30.43 -16.05
N GLY A 779 -27.52 -30.64 -17.25
CA GLY A 779 -26.08 -30.69 -17.52
C GLY A 779 -25.42 -32.02 -17.16
N ASN A 780 -24.09 -32.09 -17.29
CA ASN A 780 -23.29 -33.30 -17.07
C ASN A 780 -22.86 -33.44 -15.60
N ILE A 781 -23.80 -33.84 -14.74
CA ILE A 781 -23.57 -33.99 -13.30
C ILE A 781 -22.43 -34.99 -12.97
N ALA A 782 -22.22 -36.01 -13.81
CA ALA A 782 -21.16 -37.00 -13.61
C ALA A 782 -19.77 -36.39 -13.79
N ALA A 783 -19.57 -35.63 -14.88
CA ALA A 783 -18.32 -34.90 -15.13
C ALA A 783 -18.08 -33.82 -14.07
N ALA A 784 -19.13 -33.10 -13.67
CA ALA A 784 -19.06 -32.10 -12.61
C ALA A 784 -18.64 -32.71 -11.26
N ARG A 785 -19.21 -33.86 -10.89
CA ARG A 785 -18.83 -34.61 -9.69
C ARG A 785 -17.36 -35.04 -9.73
N ALA A 786 -16.91 -35.60 -10.85
CA ALA A 786 -15.52 -36.01 -11.03
C ALA A 786 -14.54 -34.83 -10.94
N PHE A 787 -14.92 -33.65 -11.45
CA PHE A 787 -14.13 -32.42 -11.32
C PHE A 787 -14.03 -31.92 -9.89
N ALA A 788 -15.15 -31.85 -9.17
CA ALA A 788 -15.16 -31.43 -7.78
C ALA A 788 -14.30 -32.37 -6.93
N ALA A 789 -14.49 -33.69 -7.04
CA ALA A 789 -13.75 -34.69 -6.25
C ALA A 789 -12.22 -34.60 -6.42
N ARG A 790 -11.73 -34.43 -7.67
CA ARG A 790 -10.28 -34.28 -7.92
C ARG A 790 -9.70 -32.96 -7.39
N SER A 791 -10.55 -31.95 -7.23
CA SER A 791 -10.14 -30.59 -6.87
C SER A 791 -10.26 -30.31 -5.36
N LEU A 792 -11.07 -31.09 -4.63
CA LEU A 792 -11.25 -30.96 -3.17
C LEU A 792 -9.95 -30.76 -2.37
N PRO A 793 -8.84 -31.49 -2.64
CA PRO A 793 -7.60 -31.29 -1.88
C PRO A 793 -6.97 -29.90 -2.02
N ARG A 794 -7.43 -29.10 -3.00
CA ARG A 794 -6.96 -27.74 -3.27
C ARG A 794 -7.78 -26.66 -2.58
N LEU A 795 -8.89 -27.02 -1.94
CA LEU A 795 -9.78 -26.06 -1.30
C LEU A 795 -9.03 -25.28 -0.22
N ASN A 796 -9.20 -23.96 -0.24
CA ASN A 796 -8.73 -23.10 0.83
C ASN A 796 -9.56 -23.34 2.12
N VAL A 797 -9.06 -22.84 3.25
CA VAL A 797 -9.72 -23.03 4.55
C VAL A 797 -11.14 -22.46 4.56
N SER A 798 -11.34 -21.27 3.97
CA SER A 798 -12.64 -20.60 3.86
C SER A 798 -13.69 -21.36 3.05
N ASN A 799 -13.28 -22.33 2.24
CA ASN A 799 -14.15 -23.10 1.36
C ASN A 799 -14.28 -24.58 1.79
N LEU A 800 -13.79 -24.94 2.97
CA LEU A 800 -13.96 -26.30 3.51
C LEU A 800 -15.44 -26.65 3.73
N VAL A 801 -16.29 -25.67 4.05
CA VAL A 801 -17.75 -25.84 4.16
C VAL A 801 -18.35 -26.31 2.83
N THR A 802 -17.90 -25.74 1.71
CA THR A 802 -18.30 -26.11 0.34
C THR A 802 -17.88 -27.55 0.03
N GLY A 803 -16.65 -27.93 0.39
CA GLY A 803 -16.17 -29.30 0.26
C GLY A 803 -16.96 -30.30 1.11
N ALA A 804 -17.27 -29.95 2.35
CA ALA A 804 -18.08 -30.78 3.24
C ALA A 804 -19.51 -30.98 2.71
N ALA A 805 -20.13 -29.92 2.19
CA ALA A 805 -21.45 -30.00 1.56
C ALA A 805 -21.42 -30.90 0.31
N PHE A 806 -20.37 -30.83 -0.51
CA PHE A 806 -20.18 -31.72 -1.65
C PHE A 806 -20.08 -33.20 -1.24
N GLU A 807 -19.23 -33.51 -0.25
CA GLU A 807 -19.10 -34.88 0.30
C GLU A 807 -20.43 -35.39 0.87
N ALA A 808 -21.21 -34.53 1.52
CA ALA A 808 -22.53 -34.88 2.03
C ALA A 808 -23.51 -35.21 0.90
N LEU A 809 -23.54 -34.39 -0.15
CA LEU A 809 -24.46 -34.55 -1.28
C LEU A 809 -24.10 -35.74 -2.18
N THR A 810 -22.84 -36.17 -2.19
CA THR A 810 -22.33 -37.28 -3.00
C THR A 810 -22.29 -38.62 -2.26
N GLY A 811 -22.83 -38.71 -1.04
CA GLY A 811 -22.96 -39.96 -0.31
C GLY A 811 -21.74 -40.34 0.53
N HIS A 812 -20.96 -39.35 0.98
CA HIS A 812 -19.77 -39.54 1.82
C HIS A 812 -19.89 -38.82 3.18
N PRO A 813 -20.93 -39.12 3.99
CA PRO A 813 -21.25 -38.40 5.22
C PRO A 813 -20.10 -38.36 6.24
N ARG A 814 -19.30 -39.44 6.36
CA ARG A 814 -18.13 -39.46 7.25
C ARG A 814 -17.04 -38.46 6.84
N ARG A 815 -16.83 -38.25 5.53
CA ARG A 815 -15.88 -37.24 5.02
C ARG A 815 -16.42 -35.84 5.23
N ALA A 816 -17.72 -35.65 4.98
CA ALA A 816 -18.40 -34.38 5.23
C ALA A 816 -18.34 -33.96 6.72
N ILE A 817 -18.57 -34.89 7.66
CA ILE A 817 -18.40 -34.64 9.10
C ILE A 817 -16.97 -34.15 9.40
N LYS A 818 -15.93 -34.81 8.85
CA LYS A 818 -14.54 -34.36 9.03
C LYS A 818 -14.32 -32.95 8.48
N GLY A 819 -14.87 -32.64 7.31
CA GLY A 819 -14.80 -31.31 6.70
C GLY A 819 -15.43 -30.21 7.57
N TYR A 820 -16.66 -30.42 8.05
CA TYR A 820 -17.33 -29.49 8.96
C TYR A 820 -16.60 -29.35 10.31
N LEU A 821 -15.97 -30.40 10.84
CA LEU A 821 -15.17 -30.29 12.06
C LEU A 821 -13.84 -29.56 11.84
N ALA A 822 -13.28 -29.61 10.62
CA ALA A 822 -12.09 -28.86 10.26
C ALA A 822 -12.37 -27.35 10.28
N THR A 823 -13.51 -26.89 9.75
CA THR A 823 -13.87 -25.46 9.75
C THR A 823 -13.96 -24.89 11.17
N VAL A 824 -14.53 -25.66 12.11
CA VAL A 824 -14.58 -25.32 13.55
C VAL A 824 -13.18 -25.13 14.14
N ARG A 825 -12.21 -25.95 13.74
CA ARG A 825 -10.82 -25.87 14.24
C ARG A 825 -10.10 -24.63 13.74
N PHE A 826 -10.41 -24.16 12.54
CA PHE A 826 -9.75 -23.00 11.92
C PHE A 826 -10.35 -21.65 12.32
N GLY A 827 -11.35 -21.64 13.22
CA GLY A 827 -11.92 -20.40 13.76
C GLY A 827 -12.82 -19.66 12.77
N GLU A 828 -13.46 -20.40 11.87
CA GLU A 828 -14.49 -19.89 10.96
C GLU A 828 -15.61 -19.14 11.69
N LEU A 829 -16.25 -18.24 10.97
CA LEU A 829 -17.46 -17.57 11.45
C LEU A 829 -18.53 -18.67 11.63
N TYR A 830 -19.11 -18.81 12.83
CA TYR A 830 -20.20 -19.75 13.17
C TYR A 830 -19.83 -21.24 13.36
N PRO A 831 -18.86 -21.58 14.23
CA PRO A 831 -18.52 -22.98 14.51
C PRO A 831 -19.71 -23.81 15.02
N GLN A 832 -20.70 -23.18 15.69
CA GLN A 832 -21.88 -23.88 16.21
C GLN A 832 -22.73 -24.47 15.09
N LEU A 833 -22.89 -23.75 13.98
CA LEU A 833 -23.66 -24.23 12.86
C LEU A 833 -22.98 -25.44 12.22
N HIS A 834 -21.68 -25.38 11.98
CA HIS A 834 -20.96 -26.50 11.36
C HIS A 834 -20.97 -27.74 12.26
N LEU A 835 -20.95 -27.56 13.59
CA LEU A 835 -21.22 -28.65 14.54
C LEU A 835 -22.62 -29.25 14.37
N LEU A 836 -23.65 -28.41 14.20
CA LEU A 836 -25.02 -28.88 13.97
C LEU A 836 -25.16 -29.60 12.62
N GLN A 837 -24.54 -29.11 11.54
CA GLN A 837 -24.53 -29.78 10.24
C GLN A 837 -23.82 -31.14 10.32
N ALA A 838 -22.69 -31.21 11.03
CA ALA A 838 -22.02 -32.49 11.30
C ALA A 838 -22.89 -33.42 12.16
N ALA A 839 -23.66 -32.89 13.12
CA ALA A 839 -24.59 -33.69 13.93
C ALA A 839 -25.72 -34.30 13.08
N MET A 840 -26.31 -33.52 12.16
CA MET A 840 -27.36 -34.04 11.26
C MET A 840 -26.82 -35.14 10.34
N LEU A 841 -25.57 -35.03 9.89
CA LEU A 841 -24.91 -36.09 9.12
C LEU A 841 -24.55 -37.32 9.95
N ALA A 842 -24.24 -37.16 11.24
CA ALA A 842 -24.04 -38.28 12.15
C ALA A 842 -25.36 -39.03 12.38
N ASP A 843 -26.47 -38.30 12.51
CA ASP A 843 -27.81 -38.87 12.63
C ASP A 843 -28.20 -39.67 11.38
N SER A 844 -27.88 -39.15 10.19
CA SER A 844 -28.21 -39.80 8.91
C SER A 844 -27.51 -41.14 8.68
N ILE A 845 -26.43 -41.42 9.43
CA ILE A 845 -25.71 -42.70 9.40
C ILE A 845 -25.92 -43.54 10.67
N GLY A 846 -26.86 -43.15 11.54
CA GLY A 846 -27.18 -43.86 12.79
C GLY A 846 -26.17 -43.66 13.93
N ASP A 847 -25.21 -42.73 13.81
CA ASP A 847 -24.25 -42.41 14.88
C ASP A 847 -24.84 -41.37 15.85
N HIS A 848 -25.88 -41.79 16.58
CA HIS A 848 -26.61 -40.93 17.51
C HIS A 848 -25.71 -40.44 18.67
N ALA A 849 -24.72 -41.24 19.08
CA ALA A 849 -23.76 -40.85 20.11
C ALA A 849 -22.90 -39.66 19.67
N LEU A 850 -22.41 -39.66 18.42
CA LEU A 850 -21.70 -38.52 17.86
C LEU A 850 -22.62 -37.32 17.66
N ARG A 851 -23.84 -37.53 17.14
CA ARG A 851 -24.87 -36.48 16.99
C ARG A 851 -25.07 -35.74 18.31
N ASP A 852 -25.37 -36.46 19.39
CA ASP A 852 -25.69 -35.87 20.69
C ASP A 852 -24.50 -35.12 21.28
N ARG A 853 -23.29 -35.64 21.12
CA ARG A 853 -22.04 -34.97 21.53
C ARG A 853 -21.82 -33.65 20.80
N LEU A 854 -22.05 -33.64 19.48
CA LEU A 854 -21.87 -32.45 18.65
C LEU A 854 -22.93 -31.37 18.97
N ILE A 855 -24.18 -31.77 19.19
CA ILE A 855 -25.27 -30.87 19.62
C ILE A 855 -24.94 -30.26 20.99
N ALA A 856 -24.53 -31.08 21.97
CA ALA A 856 -24.17 -30.60 23.30
C ALA A 856 -22.98 -29.61 23.26
N ARG A 857 -21.99 -29.89 22.40
CA ARG A 857 -20.86 -28.97 22.18
C ARG A 857 -21.31 -27.66 21.54
N ALA A 858 -22.22 -27.69 20.57
CA ALA A 858 -22.76 -26.48 19.96
C ALA A 858 -23.59 -25.65 20.95
N ALA A 859 -24.37 -26.30 21.83
CA ALA A 859 -25.20 -25.67 22.85
C ALA A 859 -24.40 -25.01 23.98
N THR A 860 -23.14 -25.41 24.17
CA THR A 860 -22.25 -24.88 25.23
C THR A 860 -21.12 -24.00 24.69
N TRP A 861 -21.08 -23.76 23.38
CA TRP A 861 -20.00 -23.01 22.75
C TRP A 861 -19.97 -21.55 23.22
N LYS A 862 -18.88 -21.18 23.89
CA LYS A 862 -18.62 -19.80 24.34
C LYS A 862 -18.03 -18.98 23.18
N ASN A 863 -18.39 -17.70 23.07
CA ASN A 863 -17.93 -16.79 22.01
C ASN A 863 -18.54 -17.03 20.62
N ALA A 864 -19.83 -17.34 20.57
CA ALA A 864 -20.56 -17.42 19.30
C ALA A 864 -20.74 -16.03 18.68
N PRO A 865 -20.43 -15.82 17.38
CA PRO A 865 -20.81 -14.59 16.69
C PRO A 865 -22.33 -14.39 16.65
N SER A 866 -23.11 -15.48 16.80
CA SER A 866 -24.57 -15.44 16.95
C SER A 866 -25.03 -16.42 18.03
N ALA A 867 -25.68 -15.90 19.08
CA ALA A 867 -26.31 -16.71 20.12
C ALA A 867 -27.48 -17.56 19.59
N ALA A 868 -27.95 -17.32 18.36
CA ALA A 868 -29.07 -18.03 17.78
C ALA A 868 -28.75 -19.51 17.54
N TYR A 869 -27.54 -19.85 17.09
CA TYR A 869 -27.15 -21.25 16.84
C TYR A 869 -26.94 -22.05 18.12
N THR A 870 -26.39 -21.42 19.17
CA THR A 870 -26.28 -22.03 20.50
C THR A 870 -27.66 -22.36 21.08
N ARG A 871 -28.62 -21.44 20.94
CA ARG A 871 -30.01 -21.65 21.37
C ARG A 871 -30.71 -22.71 20.53
N LEU A 872 -30.48 -22.73 19.22
CA LEU A 872 -31.00 -23.77 18.34
C LEU A 872 -30.49 -25.16 18.75
N ALA A 873 -29.20 -25.29 19.03
CA ALA A 873 -28.61 -26.53 19.53
C ALA A 873 -29.27 -26.99 20.85
N ALA A 874 -29.55 -26.05 21.77
CA ALA A 874 -30.26 -26.36 23.01
C ALA A 874 -31.71 -26.83 22.77
N LEU A 875 -32.41 -26.28 21.77
CA LEU A 875 -33.73 -26.74 21.37
C LEU A 875 -33.69 -28.17 20.80
N PHE A 876 -32.71 -28.48 19.94
CA PHE A 876 -32.50 -29.85 19.45
C PHE A 876 -32.19 -30.82 20.58
N GLN A 877 -31.28 -30.44 21.50
CA GLN A 877 -30.92 -31.26 22.65
C GLN A 877 -32.14 -31.56 23.54
N LYS A 878 -32.98 -30.56 23.79
CA LYS A 878 -34.22 -30.71 24.57
C LYS A 878 -35.21 -31.65 23.87
N ALA A 879 -35.44 -31.46 22.57
CA ALA A 879 -36.33 -32.31 21.77
C ALA A 879 -35.90 -33.77 21.80
N LEU A 880 -34.61 -34.04 21.57
CA LEU A 880 -34.04 -35.39 21.60
C LEU A 880 -34.11 -36.03 23.00
N LYS A 881 -33.73 -35.29 24.06
CA LYS A 881 -33.70 -35.81 25.44
C LYS A 881 -35.09 -36.14 25.99
N LEU A 882 -36.09 -35.34 25.64
CA LEU A 882 -37.46 -35.51 26.13
C LEU A 882 -38.32 -36.34 25.16
N HIS A 883 -37.76 -36.82 24.05
CA HIS A 883 -38.49 -37.50 22.98
C HIS A 883 -39.75 -36.74 22.54
N GLN A 884 -39.65 -35.41 22.43
CA GLN A 884 -40.77 -34.53 22.11
C GLN A 884 -40.55 -33.82 20.76
N PRO A 885 -41.63 -33.36 20.09
CA PRO A 885 -41.50 -32.52 18.90
C PRO A 885 -40.66 -31.26 19.16
N LEU A 886 -39.99 -30.78 18.10
CA LEU A 886 -39.23 -29.54 18.16
C LEU A 886 -40.15 -28.34 18.39
N ASP A 887 -39.80 -27.44 19.30
CA ASP A 887 -40.55 -26.19 19.53
C ASP A 887 -40.34 -25.22 18.36
N LEU A 888 -41.16 -25.34 17.31
CA LEU A 888 -41.07 -24.53 16.10
C LEU A 888 -41.35 -23.05 16.37
N LYS A 889 -42.15 -22.71 17.38
CA LYS A 889 -42.38 -21.30 17.76
C LYS A 889 -41.10 -20.67 18.29
N ALA A 890 -40.34 -21.42 19.10
CA ALA A 890 -39.03 -20.97 19.56
C ALA A 890 -38.02 -20.86 18.42
N VAL A 891 -38.02 -21.81 17.47
CA VAL A 891 -37.18 -21.75 16.25
C VAL A 891 -37.50 -20.52 15.41
N ASP A 892 -38.77 -20.27 15.09
CA ASP A 892 -39.22 -19.11 14.30
C ASP A 892 -38.84 -17.79 14.99
N LYS A 893 -38.81 -17.74 16.32
CA LYS A 893 -38.34 -16.57 17.09
C LYS A 893 -36.83 -16.36 16.98
N LEU A 894 -36.03 -17.43 16.92
CA LEU A 894 -34.58 -17.34 16.68
C LEU A 894 -34.29 -16.88 15.26
N GLU A 895 -35.02 -17.43 14.29
CA GLU A 895 -34.95 -17.09 12.88
C GLU A 895 -35.13 -15.58 12.66
N ASN A 896 -36.21 -15.00 13.18
CA ASN A 896 -36.52 -13.57 13.07
C ASN A 896 -35.45 -12.66 13.71
N ARG A 897 -34.69 -13.16 14.69
CA ARG A 897 -33.62 -12.41 15.39
C ARG A 897 -32.26 -12.58 14.75
N SER A 898 -32.03 -13.66 14.02
CA SER A 898 -30.72 -14.02 13.47
C SER A 898 -30.29 -13.12 12.31
N GLY A 899 -31.19 -12.34 11.70
CA GLY A 899 -30.90 -11.50 10.54
C GLY A 899 -30.94 -12.28 9.22
N ARG A 900 -31.18 -11.57 8.10
CA ARG A 900 -31.50 -12.19 6.78
C ARG A 900 -30.40 -13.07 6.18
N ILE A 901 -29.13 -12.84 6.52
CA ILE A 901 -28.00 -13.55 5.90
C ILE A 901 -27.86 -14.98 6.46
N TRP A 902 -28.22 -15.17 7.72
CA TRP A 902 -27.96 -16.40 8.49
C TRP A 902 -29.14 -17.39 8.48
N HIS A 903 -30.26 -16.90 7.96
CA HIS A 903 -31.54 -17.58 7.81
C HIS A 903 -31.47 -18.92 7.05
N PRO A 904 -30.81 -19.02 5.86
CA PRO A 904 -30.85 -20.26 5.07
C PRO A 904 -30.15 -21.42 5.76
N TRP A 905 -29.05 -21.13 6.47
CA TRP A 905 -28.23 -22.10 7.18
C TRP A 905 -28.99 -22.72 8.35
N MET A 906 -29.70 -21.87 9.10
CA MET A 906 -30.57 -22.29 10.18
C MET A 906 -31.73 -23.14 9.67
N CYS A 907 -32.48 -22.64 8.68
CA CYS A 907 -33.65 -23.34 8.15
C CYS A 907 -33.28 -24.70 7.54
N PHE A 908 -32.18 -24.80 6.77
CA PHE A 908 -31.73 -26.10 6.26
C PHE A 908 -31.42 -27.10 7.38
N THR A 909 -30.71 -26.64 8.42
CA THR A 909 -30.34 -27.50 9.55
C THR A 909 -31.58 -27.96 10.35
N VAL A 910 -32.57 -27.08 10.52
CA VAL A 910 -33.88 -27.43 11.12
C VAL A 910 -34.63 -28.42 10.25
N GLY A 911 -34.65 -28.22 8.92
CA GLY A 911 -35.27 -29.14 7.98
C GLY A 911 -34.67 -30.54 8.04
N GLU A 912 -33.34 -30.65 8.12
CA GLU A 912 -32.66 -31.94 8.32
C GLU A 912 -33.06 -32.60 9.65
N PHE A 913 -33.08 -31.84 10.75
CA PHE A 913 -33.51 -32.35 12.06
C PHE A 913 -34.94 -32.91 12.01
N LEU A 914 -35.88 -32.15 11.47
CA LEU A 914 -37.29 -32.55 11.37
C LEU A 914 -37.47 -33.78 10.48
N LYS A 915 -36.73 -33.84 9.36
CA LYS A 915 -36.72 -34.98 8.45
C LYS A 915 -36.29 -36.27 9.17
N PHE A 916 -35.23 -36.23 9.97
CA PHE A 916 -34.76 -37.42 10.72
C PHE A 916 -35.67 -37.80 11.89
N ASN A 917 -36.50 -36.88 12.38
CA ASN A 917 -37.49 -37.12 13.44
C ASN A 917 -38.90 -37.41 12.89
N GLY A 918 -39.04 -37.71 11.59
CA GLY A 918 -40.30 -38.12 10.98
C GLY A 918 -41.28 -36.99 10.65
N ASP A 919 -40.94 -35.74 10.92
CA ASP A 919 -41.80 -34.59 10.63
C ASP A 919 -41.57 -34.05 9.20
N ARG A 920 -42.07 -34.81 8.23
CA ARG A 920 -41.90 -34.51 6.80
C ARG A 920 -42.48 -33.15 6.41
N LYS A 921 -43.63 -32.78 6.98
CA LYS A 921 -44.39 -31.58 6.58
C LYS A 921 -43.62 -30.32 6.96
N ASP A 922 -43.18 -30.22 8.21
CA ASP A 922 -42.42 -29.05 8.64
C ASP A 922 -40.98 -29.05 8.11
N ALA A 923 -40.37 -30.23 7.86
CA ALA A 923 -39.11 -30.31 7.14
C ALA A 923 -39.19 -29.63 5.75
N ILE A 924 -40.24 -29.91 4.97
CA ILE A 924 -40.47 -29.25 3.67
C ILE A 924 -40.60 -27.73 3.81
N ARG A 925 -41.31 -27.25 4.84
CA ARG A 925 -41.46 -25.81 5.11
C ARG A 925 -40.10 -25.14 5.30
N TYR A 926 -39.24 -25.69 6.16
CA TYR A 926 -37.93 -25.11 6.41
C TYR A 926 -36.95 -25.29 5.24
N PHE A 927 -37.03 -26.39 4.48
CA PHE A 927 -36.26 -26.51 3.24
C PHE A 927 -36.69 -25.47 2.20
N ARG A 928 -37.99 -25.19 2.06
CA ARG A 928 -38.47 -24.10 1.18
C ARG A 928 -37.93 -22.76 1.63
N TYR A 929 -37.98 -22.44 2.93
CA TYR A 929 -37.40 -21.19 3.44
C TYR A 929 -35.90 -21.05 3.15
N ALA A 930 -35.14 -22.14 3.31
CA ALA A 930 -33.72 -22.16 2.98
C ALA A 930 -33.48 -22.03 1.46
N ALA A 931 -34.31 -22.67 0.64
CA ALA A 931 -34.23 -22.63 -0.82
C ALA A 931 -34.67 -21.26 -1.39
N GLU A 932 -35.63 -20.57 -0.78
CA GLU A 932 -36.13 -19.26 -1.21
C GLU A 932 -35.18 -18.11 -0.86
N HIS A 933 -34.38 -18.25 0.20
CA HIS A 933 -33.34 -17.28 0.54
C HIS A 933 -32.13 -17.44 -0.38
N TYR A 934 -32.30 -16.90 -1.58
CA TYR A 934 -31.33 -16.99 -2.64
C TYR A 934 -30.10 -16.11 -2.34
N SER A 935 -29.07 -16.73 -1.79
CA SER A 935 -27.70 -16.38 -2.07
C SER A 935 -27.14 -17.54 -2.87
N PHE A 936 -26.82 -17.31 -4.15
CA PHE A 936 -25.98 -18.24 -4.91
C PHE A 936 -24.75 -18.56 -4.03
N TYR A 937 -24.20 -19.78 -4.08
CA TYR A 937 -23.12 -20.27 -3.19
C TYR A 937 -23.48 -20.59 -1.74
N ASN A 938 -24.67 -20.23 -1.26
CA ASN A 938 -25.05 -20.69 0.07
C ASN A 938 -25.25 -22.21 0.01
N THR A 939 -24.32 -22.98 0.59
CA THR A 939 -24.37 -24.44 0.56
C THR A 939 -25.69 -24.99 1.08
N SER A 940 -26.34 -24.31 2.04
CA SER A 940 -27.64 -24.70 2.57
C SER A 940 -28.79 -24.44 1.61
N HIS A 941 -28.72 -23.40 0.76
CA HIS A 941 -29.66 -23.23 -0.35
C HIS A 941 -29.56 -24.43 -1.31
N VAL A 942 -28.33 -24.77 -1.73
CA VAL A 942 -28.06 -25.92 -2.61
C VAL A 942 -28.58 -27.22 -2.01
N GLN A 943 -28.22 -27.48 -0.75
CA GLN A 943 -28.64 -28.70 -0.05
C GLN A 943 -30.15 -28.76 0.14
N ALA A 944 -30.81 -27.62 0.41
CA ALA A 944 -32.27 -27.56 0.55
C ALA A 944 -33.00 -27.82 -0.77
N VAL A 945 -32.56 -27.24 -1.89
CA VAL A 945 -33.13 -27.52 -3.23
C VAL A 945 -33.01 -29.02 -3.55
N ILE A 946 -31.83 -29.60 -3.35
CA ILE A 946 -31.61 -31.03 -3.60
C ILE A 946 -32.45 -31.90 -2.64
N ALA A 947 -32.61 -31.49 -1.38
CA ALA A 947 -33.48 -32.19 -0.44
C ALA A 947 -34.95 -32.18 -0.89
N LEU A 948 -35.47 -31.02 -1.33
CA LEU A 948 -36.82 -30.90 -1.89
C LEU A 948 -37.01 -31.82 -3.11
N HIS A 949 -36.05 -31.82 -4.04
CA HIS A 949 -36.06 -32.71 -5.20
C HIS A 949 -36.08 -34.18 -4.82
N ARG A 950 -35.23 -34.61 -3.87
CA ARG A 950 -35.22 -35.97 -3.34
C ARG A 950 -36.53 -36.36 -2.65
N MET A 951 -37.27 -35.38 -2.15
CA MET A 951 -38.61 -35.57 -1.55
C MET A 951 -39.75 -35.49 -2.59
N GLY A 952 -39.44 -35.37 -3.89
CA GLY A 952 -40.43 -35.25 -4.96
C GLY A 952 -41.14 -33.90 -5.01
N ILE A 953 -40.58 -32.86 -4.38
CA ILE A 953 -41.15 -31.52 -4.34
C ILE A 953 -40.49 -30.67 -5.44
N PRO A 954 -41.22 -30.26 -6.49
CA PRO A 954 -40.66 -29.40 -7.52
C PRO A 954 -40.35 -28.03 -6.91
N PHE A 955 -39.13 -27.56 -7.17
CA PHE A 955 -38.66 -26.24 -6.77
C PHE A 955 -37.81 -25.68 -7.90
N ASN A 956 -38.15 -24.48 -8.37
CA ASN A 956 -37.37 -23.78 -9.38
C ASN A 956 -36.41 -22.82 -8.68
N PRO A 957 -35.09 -23.09 -8.66
CA PRO A 957 -34.11 -22.25 -7.96
C PRO A 957 -33.96 -20.85 -8.60
N ASN A 958 -34.47 -20.63 -9.82
CA ASN A 958 -34.32 -19.39 -10.57
C ASN A 958 -35.51 -18.42 -10.41
N VAL A 959 -36.64 -18.85 -9.86
CA VAL A 959 -37.77 -17.96 -9.57
C VAL A 959 -37.51 -17.25 -8.24
N ALA A 960 -36.97 -16.03 -8.32
CA ALA A 960 -36.81 -15.20 -7.14
C ALA A 960 -38.17 -14.80 -6.56
N VAL A 961 -38.54 -15.40 -5.44
CA VAL A 961 -39.68 -14.92 -4.64
C VAL A 961 -39.28 -13.57 -4.03
N SER A 962 -40.02 -12.50 -4.35
CA SER A 962 -39.86 -11.24 -3.63
C SER A 962 -40.49 -11.41 -2.25
N VAL A 963 -39.68 -11.73 -1.24
CA VAL A 963 -40.14 -11.73 0.15
C VAL A 963 -40.37 -10.27 0.56
N THR A 964 -41.64 -9.86 0.63
CA THR A 964 -42.03 -8.53 1.10
C THR A 964 -41.66 -8.34 2.58
N LYS A 965 -41.60 -7.10 3.08
CA LYS A 965 -41.25 -6.78 4.48
C LYS A 965 -42.14 -7.49 5.52
N THR A 966 -43.30 -8.00 5.12
CA THR A 966 -44.29 -8.65 5.99
C THR A 966 -44.15 -10.16 6.10
N GLY A 967 -43.13 -10.77 5.46
CA GLY A 967 -42.97 -12.23 5.47
C GLY A 967 -44.00 -12.98 4.62
N GLN A 968 -44.85 -12.27 3.86
CA GLN A 968 -45.73 -12.88 2.88
C GLN A 968 -44.98 -13.13 1.57
N VAL A 969 -44.95 -14.41 1.18
CA VAL A 969 -44.51 -14.93 -0.12
C VAL A 969 -45.49 -14.44 -1.18
N GLY A 970 -45.17 -13.35 -1.86
CA GLY A 970 -45.88 -12.95 -3.07
C GLY A 970 -45.34 -13.75 -4.24
N HIS A 971 -46.08 -14.76 -4.71
CA HIS A 971 -45.75 -15.41 -5.97
C HIS A 971 -45.94 -14.40 -7.11
N VAL A 972 -44.85 -14.08 -7.81
CA VAL A 972 -44.96 -13.47 -9.15
C VAL A 972 -45.53 -14.57 -10.03
N LYS A 973 -46.81 -14.48 -10.40
CA LYS A 973 -47.40 -15.41 -11.36
C LYS A 973 -46.57 -15.33 -12.67
N PRO A 974 -46.03 -16.44 -13.20
CA PRO A 974 -45.48 -16.43 -14.53
C PRO A 974 -46.59 -16.04 -15.50
N LYS A 975 -46.31 -15.08 -16.39
CA LYS A 975 -47.18 -14.79 -17.53
C LYS A 975 -46.87 -15.77 -18.64
#